data_AF-A0AAN8U246-F1
#
_entry.id   AF-A0AAN8U246-F1
#
_cell.length_a   1.000
_cell.length_b   1.000
_cell.length_c   1.000
_cell.angle_alpha   90.00
_cell.angle_beta   90.00
_cell.angle_gamma   90.00
#
_symmetry.space_group_name_H-M   'P 1'
#
loop_
_entity.id
_entity.type
_entity.pdbx_description
1 polymer ?
#
loop_
_entity_poly.entity_id
_entity_poly.type
_entity_poly.pdbx_seq_one_letter_code
_entity_poly.pdbx_strand_id
1 'polypeptide(L)'
;MDDEYAKLIRRMNPPRVVIDNDSCENATIIQVDSVNKHGILLQVVQVLTDLNLVITKAYISSDGGWFMDVFNVTDQDGNKVRDEEIISYIQKTLENDEVLLPSLRGTVGLMPSEEHTSIELSGTDRPGLLSEVCAVLADLHCNVVNAAIWTHNARAAAVVHVVDDVTDCAIEDPKRLATIKKLLRNVLKGNNDLKTAKMTLSPPGFTHRERRLHQIMFDDRDYVKVRRTEQGNIQDLKSGPCITVYYCSEKDYTVITMRSRDRPKLLFDIVCTLTDMEYVVFHGVVHTGKNEAYQEFYIRHVDGLPISSEAERERVILCLEAAIERRTSEGLELELCTEDRLGLLSDITRIFRENSLCIKRAEISTHGGKAKDIFYVTDVTGNPVEQKIIDSICEQVGPNMLHVKWNPCHSEKLPEEGTISYLFGSLFKVRTLQSLKQIGSASNAGVATTLIDAENGAYKMMRRSVGEFASVISRALIHASKQRSQTWTPALEQTLYRLGCRESLSPTLVARVIDPFLVHHHSLALGFFNWASQQPGFSHDSSTYHSILNSLCITRQFNTLDKLFKQVKAQKIRLHPSLYRSVIASHIIAKKSNLAFSIFSEVPSFASEIGSQTCNSLLAALSSEGNYKCAFQVFDEMNHRGIRLNTLGFGVFLWRFCGFNGLEKTLSLLDEVRKIDFSGINGSLLAVLVVQGLCSQSRIAEAVSAFDELRIRECKPDFIAYSIVAEALGNMRNVVDKDLVLKKKRKLGVAPRNNDYKEYIFDLISERLISEAKDLGKVIASGNFPMDDDLLNALIGSVSAIDPILAIFFLNFMLDRERSPNLVTVASLSAILCKHGKLDELLEVFQKLSSRNYFTDTHSYNIMVSFLCKAGKVREAYEVLRDMRRKGAVPDIQSYNLLLEACCREDLLRPAKRLWDEMFTNGCPGNLETYNILIQKCSEESEIEDACRLFHDMIEKGVVPDSITYTSVLKGLCQAKDLKMSLEVFSKCAIQDQTLARSVLCTFILNLCKEGYLVPAMELLRGQSTDTAFLDSHLIFLKFLADAEEINLAVEYLKWIQGKSPLMHQALSNEILASISSSSKPDPIFKLFQVMQDNRLTCNELGKEMAYR
;
A
#
# COMPACT_ATOMS: atom_id res chain seq x y z
N MET A 1 -22.95 -11.57 10.41
CA MET A 1 -23.29 -10.16 10.66
C MET A 1 -22.73 -9.23 9.57
N ASP A 2 -22.07 -9.74 8.52
CA ASP A 2 -21.45 -8.93 7.45
C ASP A 2 -22.42 -8.31 6.43
N ASP A 3 -23.65 -8.81 6.35
CA ASP A 3 -24.61 -8.37 5.31
C ASP A 3 -25.30 -7.04 5.64
N GLU A 4 -25.52 -6.72 6.92
CA GLU A 4 -26.10 -5.42 7.33
C GLU A 4 -25.10 -4.27 7.23
N TYR A 5 -23.81 -4.53 7.47
CA TYR A 5 -22.73 -3.54 7.35
C TYR A 5 -22.44 -3.20 5.89
N ALA A 6 -22.44 -4.20 5.00
CA ALA A 6 -22.35 -3.96 3.56
C ALA A 6 -23.56 -3.15 3.04
N LYS A 7 -24.77 -3.42 3.56
CA LYS A 7 -25.99 -2.63 3.27
C LYS A 7 -25.90 -1.17 3.76
N LEU A 8 -25.20 -0.90 4.87
CA LEU A 8 -25.00 0.44 5.42
C LEU A 8 -24.00 1.28 4.58
N ILE A 9 -22.88 0.70 4.15
CA ILE A 9 -21.94 1.35 3.22
C ILE A 9 -22.62 1.64 1.87
N ARG A 10 -23.43 0.70 1.36
CA ARG A 10 -24.24 0.85 0.12
C ARG A 10 -25.27 1.99 0.21
N ARG A 11 -25.81 2.26 1.39
CA ARG A 11 -26.71 3.41 1.64
C ARG A 11 -25.98 4.74 1.75
N MET A 12 -24.70 4.74 2.14
CA MET A 12 -23.90 5.95 2.32
C MET A 12 -23.23 6.42 1.02
N ASN A 13 -22.87 5.50 0.10
CA ASN A 13 -22.29 5.81 -1.21
C ASN A 13 -22.76 4.79 -2.28
N PRO A 14 -23.82 5.08 -3.06
CA PRO A 14 -24.23 4.20 -4.15
C PRO A 14 -23.16 4.15 -5.26
N PRO A 15 -23.03 3.05 -6.01
CA PRO A 15 -22.22 3.03 -7.23
C PRO A 15 -22.68 4.15 -8.16
N ARG A 16 -21.75 4.96 -8.65
CA ARG A 16 -22.03 6.09 -9.54
C ARG A 16 -21.34 5.87 -10.86
N VAL A 17 -22.10 5.93 -11.94
CA VAL A 17 -21.59 5.79 -13.30
C VAL A 17 -21.76 7.12 -14.01
N VAL A 18 -20.66 7.83 -14.22
CA VAL A 18 -20.66 9.10 -14.94
C VAL A 18 -20.22 8.85 -16.37
N ILE A 19 -21.12 9.13 -17.31
CA ILE A 19 -20.82 9.07 -18.74
C ILE A 19 -20.64 10.50 -19.22
N ASP A 20 -19.44 10.81 -19.70
CA ASP A 20 -19.03 12.13 -20.16
C ASP A 20 -18.67 12.06 -21.66
N ASN A 21 -19.53 12.67 -22.47
CA ASN A 21 -19.37 12.78 -23.91
C ASN A 21 -18.76 14.12 -24.35
N ASP A 22 -18.53 15.06 -23.44
CA ASP A 22 -18.09 16.42 -23.74
C ASP A 22 -16.58 16.61 -23.55
N SER A 23 -15.97 15.91 -22.59
CA SER A 23 -14.55 16.09 -22.23
C SER A 23 -13.52 15.60 -23.25
N CYS A 24 -13.86 14.65 -24.13
CA CYS A 24 -12.94 14.13 -25.15
C CYS A 24 -13.59 14.20 -26.53
N GLU A 25 -12.93 14.72 -27.57
CA GLU A 25 -13.52 14.88 -28.91
C GLU A 25 -13.78 13.55 -29.63
N ASN A 26 -13.01 12.49 -29.31
CA ASN A 26 -12.92 11.28 -30.12
C ASN A 26 -13.46 10.01 -29.45
N ALA A 27 -13.84 10.07 -28.17
CA ALA A 27 -14.35 8.90 -27.43
C ALA A 27 -15.31 9.33 -26.33
N THR A 28 -16.20 8.43 -25.94
CA THR A 28 -17.09 8.58 -24.79
C THR A 28 -16.33 8.14 -23.54
N ILE A 29 -16.30 8.97 -22.49
CA ILE A 29 -15.64 8.62 -21.23
C ILE A 29 -16.69 8.02 -20.30
N ILE A 30 -16.43 6.82 -19.79
CA ILE A 30 -17.24 6.16 -18.78
C ILE A 30 -16.39 6.08 -17.51
N GLN A 31 -16.81 6.81 -16.48
CA GLN A 31 -16.23 6.75 -15.16
C GLN A 31 -17.13 5.92 -14.24
N VAL A 32 -16.56 4.89 -13.62
CA VAL A 32 -17.24 4.02 -12.67
C VAL A 32 -16.61 4.20 -11.30
N ASP A 33 -17.38 4.78 -10.37
CA ASP A 33 -17.00 4.93 -8.97
C ASP A 33 -17.85 3.98 -8.11
N SER A 34 -17.22 2.96 -7.52
CA SER A 34 -17.90 2.01 -6.65
C SER A 34 -17.05 1.57 -5.47
N VAL A 35 -17.68 0.98 -4.44
CA VAL A 35 -16.94 0.31 -3.36
C VAL A 35 -16.26 -0.93 -3.94
N ASN A 36 -14.96 -1.11 -3.68
CA ASN A 36 -14.19 -2.23 -4.22
C ASN A 36 -14.74 -3.57 -3.70
N LYS A 37 -15.28 -4.38 -4.60
CA LYS A 37 -15.62 -5.80 -4.38
C LYS A 37 -14.80 -6.63 -5.37
N HIS A 38 -14.48 -7.86 -4.98
CA HIS A 38 -13.79 -8.78 -5.88
C HIS A 38 -14.65 -9.01 -7.16
N GLY A 39 -14.07 -8.74 -8.33
CA GLY A 39 -14.71 -8.96 -9.63
C GLY A 39 -15.44 -7.77 -10.27
N ILE A 40 -15.46 -6.56 -9.67
CA ILE A 40 -16.13 -5.39 -10.27
C ILE A 40 -15.49 -4.99 -11.62
N LEU A 41 -14.16 -4.99 -11.71
CA LEU A 41 -13.46 -4.72 -12.97
C LEU A 41 -13.91 -5.65 -14.09
N LEU A 42 -14.03 -6.94 -13.79
CA LEU A 42 -14.50 -7.92 -14.75
C LEU A 42 -15.94 -7.62 -15.17
N GLN A 43 -16.81 -7.24 -14.24
CA GLN A 43 -18.21 -6.88 -14.54
C GLN A 43 -18.31 -5.65 -15.45
N VAL A 44 -17.55 -4.58 -15.16
CA VAL A 44 -17.57 -3.36 -15.99
C VAL A 44 -17.08 -3.66 -17.39
N VAL A 45 -15.93 -4.35 -17.51
CA VAL A 45 -15.39 -4.72 -18.82
C VAL A 45 -16.32 -5.69 -19.55
N GLN A 46 -17.04 -6.57 -18.84
CA GLN A 46 -18.04 -7.45 -19.42
C GLN A 46 -19.22 -6.68 -20.00
N VAL A 47 -19.85 -5.76 -19.25
CA VAL A 47 -20.99 -4.96 -19.75
C VAL A 47 -20.61 -4.17 -21.00
N LEU A 48 -19.42 -3.54 -21.02
CA LEU A 48 -18.94 -2.82 -22.19
C LEU A 48 -18.69 -3.73 -23.39
N THR A 49 -18.21 -4.95 -23.12
CA THR A 49 -17.95 -5.97 -24.15
C THR A 49 -19.25 -6.54 -24.72
N ASP A 50 -20.27 -6.75 -23.89
CA ASP A 50 -21.58 -7.29 -24.29
C ASP A 50 -22.32 -6.31 -25.23
N LEU A 51 -22.10 -5.01 -25.05
CA LEU A 51 -22.57 -3.95 -25.93
C LEU A 51 -21.71 -3.76 -27.20
N ASN A 52 -20.69 -4.61 -27.39
CA ASN A 52 -19.69 -4.53 -28.45
C ASN A 52 -18.98 -3.17 -28.58
N LEU A 53 -18.76 -2.49 -27.45
CA LEU A 53 -18.01 -1.24 -27.41
C LEU A 53 -16.50 -1.51 -27.39
N VAL A 54 -15.73 -0.64 -28.03
CA VAL A 54 -14.26 -0.76 -28.11
C VAL A 54 -13.63 0.16 -27.07
N ILE A 55 -12.85 -0.42 -26.15
CA ILE A 55 -12.11 0.33 -25.12
C ILE A 55 -10.77 0.79 -25.72
N THR A 56 -10.63 2.09 -25.94
CA THR A 56 -9.43 2.71 -26.53
C THR A 56 -8.35 3.02 -25.50
N LYS A 57 -8.78 3.46 -24.31
CA LYS A 57 -7.92 3.70 -23.16
C LYS A 57 -8.66 3.32 -21.90
N ALA A 58 -7.96 2.76 -20.92
CA ALA A 58 -8.51 2.56 -19.59
C ALA A 58 -7.48 2.92 -18.53
N TYR A 59 -7.94 3.60 -17.49
CA TYR A 59 -7.21 3.83 -16.26
C TYR A 59 -7.97 3.15 -15.14
N ILE A 60 -7.35 2.15 -14.53
CA ILE A 60 -7.95 1.32 -13.50
C ILE A 60 -7.27 1.66 -12.18
N SER A 61 -8.05 1.95 -11.14
CA SER A 61 -7.53 2.25 -9.81
C SER A 61 -8.45 1.70 -8.73
N SER A 62 -7.91 0.80 -7.92
CA SER A 62 -8.63 0.09 -6.86
C SER A 62 -8.03 0.37 -5.48
N ASP A 63 -7.48 1.57 -5.28
CA ASP A 63 -6.78 1.96 -4.06
C ASP A 63 -7.73 2.25 -2.89
N GLY A 64 -7.37 1.74 -1.71
CA GLY A 64 -8.05 2.07 -0.46
C GLY A 64 -9.48 1.54 -0.32
N GLY A 65 -9.83 0.42 -0.97
CA GLY A 65 -11.19 -0.15 -0.88
C GLY A 65 -12.22 0.57 -1.75
N TRP A 66 -11.77 1.51 -2.59
CA TRP A 66 -12.55 2.19 -3.61
C TRP A 66 -12.11 1.73 -4.99
N PHE A 67 -13.07 1.65 -5.89
CA PHE A 67 -12.90 1.26 -7.28
C PHE A 67 -13.25 2.47 -8.13
N MET A 68 -12.26 3.03 -8.81
CA MET A 68 -12.36 4.24 -9.63
C MET A 68 -11.70 4.02 -10.96
N ASP A 69 -12.52 3.67 -11.94
CA ASP A 69 -12.04 3.33 -13.27
C ASP A 69 -12.60 4.28 -14.32
N VAL A 70 -11.74 4.65 -15.26
CA VAL A 70 -12.06 5.53 -16.37
C VAL A 70 -11.80 4.78 -17.67
N PHE A 71 -12.85 4.56 -18.46
CA PHE A 71 -12.81 3.90 -19.75
C PHE A 71 -13.15 4.88 -20.87
N ASN A 72 -12.26 5.02 -21.84
CA ASN A 72 -12.55 5.73 -23.08
C ASN A 72 -13.08 4.71 -24.09
N VAL A 73 -14.36 4.80 -24.43
CA VAL A 73 -15.05 3.86 -25.31
C VAL A 73 -15.48 4.51 -26.62
N THR A 74 -15.48 3.71 -27.68
CA THR A 74 -16.05 4.06 -28.99
C THR A 74 -16.98 2.94 -29.46
N ASP A 75 -17.82 3.23 -30.44
CA ASP A 75 -18.51 2.18 -31.21
C ASP A 75 -17.54 1.41 -32.13
N GLN A 76 -18.07 0.44 -32.88
CA GLN A 76 -17.28 -0.37 -33.82
C GLN A 76 -16.70 0.43 -35.00
N ASP A 77 -17.31 1.58 -35.31
CA ASP A 77 -16.89 2.47 -36.39
C ASP A 77 -15.90 3.55 -35.91
N GLY A 78 -15.56 3.53 -34.61
CA GLY A 78 -14.62 4.47 -33.97
C GLY A 78 -15.23 5.81 -33.58
N ASN A 79 -16.56 5.94 -33.58
CA ASN A 79 -17.27 7.14 -33.16
C ASN A 79 -17.69 7.08 -31.69
N LYS A 80 -18.13 8.23 -31.15
CA LYS A 80 -18.70 8.32 -29.80
C LYS A 80 -20.03 7.59 -29.71
N VAL A 81 -20.25 6.95 -28.57
CA VAL A 81 -21.55 6.39 -28.21
C VAL A 81 -22.48 7.54 -27.87
N ARG A 82 -23.41 7.85 -28.77
CA ARG A 82 -24.43 8.91 -28.60
C ARG A 82 -25.84 8.36 -28.38
N ASP A 83 -26.00 7.05 -28.49
CA ASP A 83 -27.29 6.39 -28.30
C ASP A 83 -27.69 6.44 -26.82
N GLU A 84 -28.78 7.16 -26.53
CA GLU A 84 -29.29 7.32 -25.18
C GLU A 84 -29.79 5.99 -24.57
N GLU A 85 -30.22 5.03 -25.39
CA GLU A 85 -30.65 3.71 -24.91
C GLU A 85 -29.47 2.90 -24.38
N ILE A 86 -28.33 2.94 -25.08
CA ILE A 86 -27.08 2.27 -24.69
C ILE A 86 -26.51 2.93 -23.42
N ILE A 87 -26.47 4.26 -23.38
CA ILE A 87 -25.98 5.03 -22.22
C ILE A 87 -26.84 4.75 -20.98
N SER A 88 -28.17 4.78 -21.14
CA SER A 88 -29.12 4.48 -20.06
C SER A 88 -29.00 3.03 -19.59
N TYR A 89 -28.79 2.09 -20.51
CA TYR A 89 -28.56 0.68 -20.17
C TYR A 89 -27.26 0.49 -19.38
N ILE A 90 -26.16 1.14 -19.76
CA ILE A 90 -24.89 1.08 -19.02
C ILE A 90 -25.07 1.63 -17.60
N GLN A 91 -25.67 2.80 -17.46
CA GLN A 91 -25.95 3.40 -16.14
C GLN A 91 -26.82 2.47 -15.30
N LYS A 92 -27.95 2.03 -15.84
CA LYS A 92 -28.90 1.18 -15.12
C LYS A 92 -28.31 -0.17 -14.72
N THR A 93 -27.46 -0.78 -15.55
CA THR A 93 -26.88 -2.11 -15.30
C THR A 93 -25.73 -2.06 -14.30
N LEU A 94 -24.92 -1.00 -14.35
CA LEU A 94 -23.79 -0.82 -13.44
C LEU A 94 -24.18 -0.14 -12.11
N GLU A 95 -25.33 0.56 -12.05
CA GLU A 95 -25.86 1.18 -10.82
C GLU A 95 -26.85 0.27 -10.05
N ASN A 96 -27.51 -0.70 -10.70
CA ASN A 96 -28.43 -1.64 -10.02
C ASN A 96 -27.72 -2.93 -9.57
N ASP A 97 -27.67 -3.15 -8.26
CA ASP A 97 -26.94 -4.25 -7.59
C ASP A 97 -27.78 -5.56 -7.46
N GLU A 98 -28.97 -5.69 -8.07
CA GLU A 98 -29.84 -6.89 -7.93
C GLU A 98 -29.41 -8.11 -8.78
N VAL A 99 -28.39 -7.99 -9.64
CA VAL A 99 -27.88 -9.14 -10.44
C VAL A 99 -26.75 -9.90 -9.72
N LEU A 100 -26.51 -9.61 -8.43
CA LEU A 100 -25.51 -10.28 -7.61
C LEU A 100 -25.97 -11.69 -7.18
N LEU A 101 -25.53 -12.72 -7.88
CA LEU A 101 -25.42 -14.08 -7.33
C LEU A 101 -23.94 -14.44 -7.07
N PRO A 102 -23.67 -15.22 -6.02
CA PRO A 102 -22.38 -15.31 -5.36
C PRO A 102 -21.38 -16.17 -6.14
N SER A 103 -20.09 -15.90 -5.90
CA SER A 103 -18.99 -16.81 -6.18
C SER A 103 -19.16 -18.11 -5.35
N LEU A 104 -19.89 -19.09 -5.89
CA LEU A 104 -19.95 -20.45 -5.36
C LEU A 104 -19.00 -21.33 -6.15
N ARG A 105 -17.74 -21.41 -5.70
CA ARG A 105 -16.97 -22.64 -5.89
C ARG A 105 -17.66 -23.72 -5.05
N GLY A 106 -18.16 -24.75 -5.73
CA GLY A 106 -18.49 -26.04 -5.13
C GLY A 106 -19.93 -26.19 -4.67
N THR A 107 -20.82 -26.60 -5.57
CA THR A 107 -21.72 -27.74 -5.31
C THR A 107 -22.27 -28.27 -6.63
N VAL A 108 -22.13 -29.58 -6.82
CA VAL A 108 -22.81 -30.36 -7.85
C VAL A 108 -24.29 -30.42 -7.47
N GLY A 109 -25.19 -29.94 -8.32
CA GLY A 109 -26.64 -30.05 -8.09
C GLY A 109 -27.47 -29.49 -9.24
N LEU A 110 -28.49 -30.25 -9.67
CA LEU A 110 -29.40 -29.96 -10.78
C LEU A 110 -30.41 -28.86 -10.45
N MET A 111 -30.63 -27.91 -11.37
CA MET A 111 -31.93 -27.28 -11.66
C MET A 111 -31.95 -26.83 -13.14
N PRO A 112 -32.99 -27.12 -13.94
CA PRO A 112 -33.07 -26.76 -15.36
C PRO A 112 -33.49 -25.29 -15.61
N SER A 113 -33.40 -24.86 -16.87
CA SER A 113 -33.94 -23.59 -17.41
C SER A 113 -35.32 -23.78 -17.97
N GLU A 114 -36.08 -22.69 -18.01
CA GLU A 114 -37.39 -22.68 -18.65
C GLU A 114 -37.29 -22.74 -20.20
N GLU A 115 -36.12 -22.45 -20.82
CA GLU A 115 -36.04 -22.25 -22.29
C GLU A 115 -35.11 -23.22 -23.08
N HIS A 116 -33.91 -23.60 -22.58
CA HIS A 116 -32.97 -24.45 -23.34
C HIS A 116 -32.05 -25.31 -22.44
N THR A 117 -31.45 -26.37 -23.01
CA THR A 117 -30.46 -27.24 -22.34
C THR A 117 -29.03 -26.88 -22.74
N SER A 118 -28.18 -26.49 -21.79
CA SER A 118 -26.76 -26.18 -22.05
C SER A 118 -25.85 -27.41 -21.91
N ILE A 119 -24.99 -27.60 -22.91
CA ILE A 119 -23.99 -28.66 -23.02
C ILE A 119 -22.60 -28.04 -23.08
N GLU A 120 -21.75 -28.39 -22.12
CA GLU A 120 -20.34 -27.97 -22.09
C GLU A 120 -19.42 -29.13 -22.50
N LEU A 121 -18.54 -28.87 -23.45
CA LEU A 121 -17.60 -29.85 -24.00
C LEU A 121 -16.17 -29.33 -23.88
N SER A 122 -15.25 -30.20 -23.46
CA SER A 122 -13.80 -29.94 -23.48
C SER A 122 -13.03 -31.22 -23.80
N GLY A 123 -11.95 -31.08 -24.57
CA GLY A 123 -11.13 -32.21 -24.98
C GLY A 123 -10.00 -31.84 -25.93
N THR A 124 -9.33 -32.86 -26.47
CA THR A 124 -8.29 -32.69 -27.50
C THR A 124 -8.94 -32.38 -28.85
N ASP A 125 -8.52 -31.29 -29.48
CA ASP A 125 -8.97 -30.93 -30.83
C ASP A 125 -8.45 -31.94 -31.86
N ARG A 126 -9.32 -32.32 -32.80
CA ARG A 126 -8.97 -33.15 -33.96
C ARG A 126 -9.82 -32.79 -35.16
N PRO A 127 -9.28 -32.88 -36.39
CA PRO A 127 -10.05 -32.63 -37.60
C PRO A 127 -11.33 -33.49 -37.63
N GLY A 128 -12.48 -32.83 -37.86
CA GLY A 128 -13.79 -33.48 -37.90
C GLY A 128 -14.47 -33.71 -36.54
N LEU A 129 -13.85 -33.34 -35.41
CA LEU A 129 -14.47 -33.48 -34.08
C LEU A 129 -15.82 -32.77 -33.99
N LEU A 130 -15.90 -31.52 -34.47
CA LEU A 130 -17.15 -30.75 -34.42
C LEU A 130 -18.24 -31.38 -35.31
N SER A 131 -17.87 -31.92 -36.47
CA SER A 131 -18.80 -32.62 -37.37
C SER A 131 -19.39 -33.87 -36.70
N GLU A 132 -18.56 -34.64 -35.98
CA GLU A 132 -19.04 -35.81 -35.22
C GLU A 132 -19.95 -35.42 -34.05
N VAL A 133 -19.65 -34.31 -33.36
CA VAL A 133 -20.50 -33.78 -32.28
C VAL A 133 -21.84 -33.30 -32.82
N CYS A 134 -21.85 -32.52 -33.91
CA CYS A 134 -23.08 -32.04 -34.55
C CYS A 134 -23.92 -33.19 -35.12
N ALA A 135 -23.29 -34.23 -35.66
CA ALA A 135 -23.99 -35.43 -36.13
C ALA A 135 -24.70 -36.17 -34.99
N VAL A 136 -24.04 -36.37 -33.83
CA VAL A 136 -24.66 -37.00 -32.66
C VAL A 136 -25.84 -36.17 -32.13
N LEU A 137 -25.74 -34.85 -32.14
CA LEU A 137 -26.84 -33.98 -31.71
C LEU A 137 -28.03 -34.07 -32.69
N ALA A 138 -27.77 -34.08 -34.00
CA ALA A 138 -28.80 -34.25 -35.02
C ALA A 138 -29.49 -35.62 -34.93
N ASP A 139 -28.72 -36.70 -34.76
CA ASP A 139 -29.26 -38.08 -34.60
C ASP A 139 -30.11 -38.25 -33.34
N LEU A 140 -29.83 -37.46 -32.30
CA LEU A 140 -30.59 -37.45 -31.05
C LEU A 140 -31.75 -36.44 -31.04
N HIS A 141 -32.07 -35.87 -32.22
CA HIS A 141 -33.17 -34.94 -32.39
C HIS A 141 -33.02 -33.69 -31.49
N CYS A 142 -31.78 -33.20 -31.34
CA CYS A 142 -31.46 -32.00 -30.59
C CYS A 142 -31.14 -30.86 -31.58
N ASN A 143 -32.00 -29.84 -31.63
CA ASN A 143 -31.72 -28.65 -32.43
C ASN A 143 -30.77 -27.70 -31.67
N VAL A 144 -29.80 -27.11 -32.37
CA VAL A 144 -28.82 -26.21 -31.76
C VAL A 144 -29.28 -24.77 -31.97
N VAL A 145 -29.75 -24.12 -30.91
CA VAL A 145 -30.22 -22.73 -30.97
C VAL A 145 -29.05 -21.75 -30.94
N ASN A 146 -28.01 -22.09 -30.19
CA ASN A 146 -26.89 -21.20 -29.92
C ASN A 146 -25.65 -22.02 -29.55
N ALA A 147 -24.50 -21.77 -30.18
CA ALA A 147 -23.26 -22.43 -29.79
C ALA A 147 -22.04 -21.54 -29.99
N ALA A 148 -21.02 -21.73 -29.17
CA ALA A 148 -19.74 -21.06 -29.31
C ALA A 148 -18.61 -22.08 -29.08
N ILE A 149 -17.62 -22.11 -29.98
CA ILE A 149 -16.55 -23.13 -30.02
C ILE A 149 -15.20 -22.45 -30.20
N TRP A 150 -14.21 -22.78 -29.36
CA TRP A 150 -12.81 -22.31 -29.44
C TRP A 150 -11.84 -23.48 -29.54
N THR A 151 -10.80 -23.35 -30.36
CA THR A 151 -9.66 -24.27 -30.39
C THR A 151 -8.33 -23.52 -30.24
N HIS A 152 -7.45 -24.02 -29.37
CA HIS A 152 -6.11 -23.45 -29.14
C HIS A 152 -5.18 -24.55 -28.61
N ASN A 153 -3.91 -24.57 -29.06
CA ASN A 153 -2.90 -25.56 -28.63
C ASN A 153 -3.38 -27.03 -28.63
N ALA A 154 -4.10 -27.45 -29.68
CA ALA A 154 -4.70 -28.79 -29.81
C ALA A 154 -5.74 -29.15 -28.73
N ARG A 155 -6.30 -28.15 -28.04
CA ARG A 155 -7.47 -28.26 -27.16
C ARG A 155 -8.68 -27.62 -27.82
N ALA A 156 -9.86 -28.16 -27.56
CA ALA A 156 -11.13 -27.64 -28.03
C ALA A 156 -12.10 -27.49 -26.84
N ALA A 157 -12.82 -26.38 -26.80
CA ALA A 157 -13.92 -26.13 -25.88
C ALA A 157 -15.16 -25.67 -26.63
N ALA A 158 -16.34 -26.12 -26.20
CA ALA A 158 -17.61 -25.68 -26.76
C ALA A 158 -18.69 -25.54 -25.68
N VAL A 159 -19.51 -24.49 -25.83
CA VAL A 159 -20.75 -24.30 -25.07
C VAL A 159 -21.89 -24.30 -26.09
N VAL A 160 -22.79 -25.28 -25.98
CA VAL A 160 -23.86 -25.55 -26.95
C VAL A 160 -25.20 -25.53 -26.23
N HIS A 161 -26.13 -24.70 -26.68
CA HIS A 161 -27.50 -24.64 -26.18
C HIS A 161 -28.39 -25.38 -27.17
N VAL A 162 -29.09 -26.40 -26.67
CA VAL A 162 -29.95 -27.28 -27.47
C VAL A 162 -31.39 -27.26 -26.97
N VAL A 163 -32.31 -27.43 -27.91
CA VAL A 163 -33.74 -27.65 -27.67
C VAL A 163 -34.17 -28.96 -28.33
N ASP A 164 -35.29 -29.50 -27.87
CA ASP A 164 -35.93 -30.63 -28.53
C ASP A 164 -36.53 -30.22 -29.88
N ASP A 165 -36.39 -31.06 -30.90
CA ASP A 165 -36.91 -30.76 -32.25
C ASP A 165 -38.45 -30.81 -32.36
N VAL A 166 -39.13 -31.55 -31.46
CA VAL A 166 -40.59 -31.67 -31.46
C VAL A 166 -41.23 -30.61 -30.56
N THR A 167 -40.67 -30.37 -29.37
CA THR A 167 -41.26 -29.46 -28.39
C THR A 167 -40.71 -28.04 -28.41
N ASP A 168 -39.56 -27.81 -29.07
CA ASP A 168 -38.81 -26.54 -29.06
C ASP A 168 -38.48 -26.02 -27.65
N CYS A 169 -38.50 -26.93 -26.67
CA CYS A 169 -38.25 -26.66 -25.25
C CYS A 169 -36.96 -27.36 -24.78
N ALA A 170 -36.52 -27.01 -23.57
CA ALA A 170 -35.42 -27.69 -22.89
C ALA A 170 -35.66 -29.21 -22.75
N ILE A 171 -34.59 -30.00 -22.93
CA ILE A 171 -34.61 -31.45 -22.78
C ILE A 171 -34.55 -31.79 -21.28
N GLU A 172 -35.69 -32.17 -20.70
CA GLU A 172 -35.78 -32.51 -19.27
C GLU A 172 -35.64 -34.01 -18.95
N ASP A 173 -35.80 -34.90 -19.94
CA ASP A 173 -35.74 -36.35 -19.69
C ASP A 173 -34.34 -36.80 -19.24
N PRO A 174 -34.18 -37.26 -17.98
CA PRO A 174 -32.88 -37.65 -17.45
C PRO A 174 -32.25 -38.85 -18.17
N LYS A 175 -33.06 -39.75 -18.76
CA LYS A 175 -32.54 -40.89 -19.52
C LYS A 175 -31.96 -40.46 -20.86
N ARG A 176 -32.65 -39.54 -21.55
CA ARG A 176 -32.15 -38.92 -22.79
C ARG A 176 -30.90 -38.08 -22.54
N LEU A 177 -30.89 -37.26 -21.49
CA LEU A 177 -29.70 -36.50 -21.08
C LEU A 177 -28.50 -37.39 -20.74
N ALA A 178 -28.72 -38.52 -20.06
CA ALA A 178 -27.68 -39.51 -19.79
C ALA A 178 -27.13 -40.17 -21.08
N THR A 179 -28.00 -40.40 -22.07
CA THR A 179 -27.64 -40.96 -23.38
C THR A 179 -26.81 -39.97 -24.19
N ILE A 180 -27.25 -38.71 -24.29
CA ILE A 180 -26.51 -37.60 -24.90
C ILE A 180 -25.11 -37.49 -24.27
N LYS A 181 -25.05 -37.46 -22.93
CA LYS A 181 -23.80 -37.40 -22.17
C LYS A 181 -22.87 -38.57 -22.45
N LYS A 182 -23.40 -39.79 -22.59
CA LYS A 182 -22.60 -40.98 -22.88
C LYS A 182 -22.02 -40.93 -24.30
N LEU A 183 -22.83 -40.59 -25.30
CA LEU A 183 -22.43 -40.58 -26.71
C LEU A 183 -21.42 -39.47 -27.00
N LEU A 184 -21.66 -38.25 -26.52
CA LEU A 184 -20.71 -37.14 -26.68
C LEU A 184 -19.39 -37.38 -25.94
N ARG A 185 -19.41 -38.00 -24.76
CA ARG A 185 -18.17 -38.44 -24.09
C ARG A 185 -17.39 -39.44 -24.92
N ASN A 186 -18.04 -40.35 -25.64
CA ASN A 186 -17.34 -41.32 -26.48
C ASN A 186 -16.65 -40.64 -27.68
N VAL A 187 -17.31 -39.64 -28.28
CA VAL A 187 -16.75 -38.84 -29.40
C VAL A 187 -15.51 -38.06 -28.96
N LEU A 188 -15.55 -37.46 -27.77
CA LEU A 188 -14.42 -36.71 -27.19
C LEU A 188 -13.27 -37.59 -26.70
N LYS A 189 -13.53 -38.87 -26.38
CA LYS A 189 -12.56 -39.84 -25.82
C LYS A 189 -11.63 -40.49 -26.84
N GLY A 190 -11.53 -39.98 -28.08
CA GLY A 190 -10.77 -40.61 -29.18
C GLY A 190 -9.47 -41.29 -28.74
N ASN A 191 -9.17 -42.46 -29.33
CA ASN A 191 -8.34 -43.60 -28.90
C ASN A 191 -7.14 -43.49 -27.91
N ASN A 192 -6.67 -42.34 -27.39
CA ASN A 192 -5.39 -42.30 -26.66
C ASN A 192 -5.27 -41.49 -25.35
N ASP A 193 -6.27 -40.75 -24.85
CA ASP A 193 -6.12 -40.01 -23.57
C ASP A 193 -7.22 -40.29 -22.54
N LEU A 194 -6.89 -41.10 -21.52
CA LEU A 194 -7.83 -41.60 -20.50
C LEU A 194 -8.25 -40.55 -19.44
N LYS A 195 -7.72 -39.32 -19.45
CA LYS A 195 -7.87 -38.35 -18.33
C LYS A 195 -8.42 -36.95 -18.64
N THR A 196 -8.66 -36.58 -19.90
CA THR A 196 -8.85 -35.16 -20.28
C THR A 196 -10.23 -34.78 -20.84
N ALA A 197 -11.00 -35.70 -21.42
CA ALA A 197 -12.32 -35.36 -21.97
C ALA A 197 -13.38 -35.16 -20.87
N LYS A 198 -13.89 -33.94 -20.70
CA LYS A 198 -14.97 -33.61 -19.74
C LYS A 198 -16.20 -33.11 -20.48
N MET A 199 -17.36 -33.69 -20.12
CA MET A 199 -18.68 -33.23 -20.55
C MET A 199 -19.58 -33.09 -19.32
N THR A 200 -20.13 -31.90 -19.16
CA THR A 200 -21.00 -31.44 -18.06
C THR A 200 -22.30 -30.88 -18.63
N LEU A 201 -23.40 -31.18 -17.95
CA LEU A 201 -24.69 -30.53 -18.14
C LEU A 201 -24.83 -29.55 -17.00
N SER A 202 -24.91 -28.26 -17.31
CA SER A 202 -24.95 -27.16 -16.33
C SER A 202 -26.39 -26.70 -16.13
N PRO A 203 -26.77 -26.22 -14.92
CA PRO A 203 -27.98 -25.42 -14.76
C PRO A 203 -27.86 -24.12 -15.56
N PRO A 204 -28.97 -23.49 -15.98
CA PRO A 204 -28.96 -22.14 -16.58
C PRO A 204 -28.54 -21.09 -15.55
N GLY A 205 -27.24 -20.88 -15.42
CA GLY A 205 -26.73 -19.63 -14.89
C GLY A 205 -26.67 -18.60 -16.01
N PHE A 206 -26.87 -17.32 -15.67
CA PHE A 206 -26.52 -16.16 -16.50
C PHE A 206 -24.98 -16.05 -16.71
N THR A 207 -24.31 -17.14 -17.08
CA THR A 207 -22.89 -17.13 -17.44
C THR A 207 -22.77 -16.77 -18.91
N HIS A 208 -22.25 -15.57 -19.20
CA HIS A 208 -21.90 -15.15 -20.55
C HIS A 208 -21.09 -16.25 -21.27
N ARG A 209 -21.56 -16.72 -22.43
CA ARG A 209 -21.02 -17.92 -23.15
C ARG A 209 -19.51 -17.85 -23.33
N GLU A 210 -19.01 -16.66 -23.67
CA GLU A 210 -17.59 -16.42 -23.89
C GLU A 210 -16.76 -16.47 -22.60
N ARG A 211 -17.31 -15.97 -21.48
CA ARG A 211 -16.65 -16.07 -20.17
C ARG A 211 -16.52 -17.53 -19.74
N ARG A 212 -17.56 -18.32 -20.01
CA ARG A 212 -17.57 -19.75 -19.69
C ARG A 212 -16.58 -20.53 -20.54
N LEU A 213 -16.48 -20.24 -21.84
CA LEU A 213 -15.45 -20.83 -22.72
C LEU A 213 -14.04 -20.52 -22.25
N HIS A 214 -13.78 -19.29 -21.81
CA HIS A 214 -12.49 -18.91 -21.25
C HIS A 214 -12.10 -19.78 -20.04
N GLN A 215 -13.03 -20.01 -19.12
CA GLN A 215 -12.83 -20.87 -17.95
C GLN A 215 -12.59 -22.32 -18.34
N ILE A 216 -13.37 -22.85 -19.29
CA ILE A 216 -13.23 -24.23 -19.76
C ILE A 216 -11.84 -24.44 -20.38
N MET A 217 -11.38 -23.52 -21.23
CA MET A 217 -10.04 -23.62 -21.85
C MET A 217 -8.92 -23.54 -20.81
N PHE A 218 -9.05 -22.64 -19.83
CA PHE A 218 -8.10 -22.52 -18.72
C PHE A 218 -8.04 -23.79 -17.85
N ASP A 219 -9.20 -24.35 -17.48
CA ASP A 219 -9.31 -25.60 -16.70
C ASP A 219 -8.72 -26.80 -17.45
N ASP A 220 -8.77 -26.75 -18.78
CA ASP A 220 -8.25 -27.77 -19.69
C ASP A 220 -6.77 -27.58 -20.07
N ARG A 221 -6.13 -26.55 -19.50
CA ARG A 221 -4.68 -26.26 -19.57
C ARG A 221 -4.13 -26.04 -20.98
N ASP A 222 -4.88 -25.36 -21.82
CA ASP A 222 -4.48 -24.96 -23.17
C ASP A 222 -3.20 -24.09 -23.21
N TYR A 223 -2.83 -23.41 -22.11
CA TYR A 223 -1.60 -22.64 -22.00
C TYR A 223 -0.30 -23.48 -21.99
N VAL A 224 -0.40 -24.81 -21.89
CA VAL A 224 0.76 -25.71 -21.96
C VAL A 224 1.11 -26.01 -23.41
N LYS A 225 2.19 -25.38 -23.92
CA LYS A 225 2.71 -25.64 -25.28
C LYS A 225 3.24 -27.08 -25.39
N VAL A 226 2.67 -27.89 -26.28
CA VAL A 226 3.17 -29.25 -26.57
C VAL A 226 4.49 -29.13 -27.33
N ARG A 227 5.61 -29.59 -26.74
CA ARG A 227 6.92 -29.66 -27.40
C ARG A 227 6.81 -30.59 -28.63
N ARG A 228 6.67 -30.02 -29.83
CA ARG A 228 6.90 -30.75 -31.08
C ARG A 228 8.41 -30.95 -31.22
N THR A 229 8.78 -32.20 -31.44
CA THR A 229 10.14 -32.69 -31.66
C THR A 229 10.83 -31.91 -32.79
N GLU A 230 12.12 -31.66 -32.57
CA GLU A 230 13.05 -30.93 -33.42
C GLU A 230 13.00 -31.35 -34.90
N GLN A 231 12.70 -30.40 -35.80
CA GLN A 231 13.30 -30.25 -37.13
C GLN A 231 12.64 -29.09 -37.90
N GLY A 232 13.44 -28.08 -38.28
CA GLY A 232 13.12 -27.18 -39.40
C GLY A 232 13.14 -25.68 -39.10
N ASN A 233 14.24 -25.04 -39.50
CA ASN A 233 14.39 -23.65 -39.94
C ASN A 233 14.22 -22.50 -38.93
N ILE A 234 15.38 -21.94 -38.56
CA ILE A 234 15.57 -20.59 -38.03
C ILE A 234 15.34 -19.60 -39.19
N GLN A 235 14.08 -19.31 -39.50
CA GLN A 235 13.65 -18.18 -40.32
C GLN A 235 12.11 -18.14 -40.27
N ASP A 236 11.57 -17.65 -39.16
CA ASP A 236 10.26 -16.99 -39.03
C ASP A 236 10.07 -16.59 -37.56
N LEU A 237 10.62 -15.43 -37.15
CA LEU A 237 10.19 -14.78 -35.92
C LEU A 237 8.76 -14.25 -36.16
N LYS A 238 7.75 -15.13 -36.01
CA LYS A 238 6.36 -14.70 -35.86
C LYS A 238 6.30 -13.74 -34.66
N SER A 239 5.67 -12.58 -34.84
CA SER A 239 5.53 -11.52 -33.82
C SER A 239 4.57 -11.97 -32.70
N GLY A 240 5.04 -12.81 -31.78
CA GLY A 240 4.29 -13.21 -30.59
C GLY A 240 4.12 -12.04 -29.60
N PRO A 241 3.17 -12.14 -28.65
CA PRO A 241 2.99 -11.13 -27.61
C PRO A 241 4.24 -11.03 -26.72
N CYS A 242 4.65 -9.81 -26.39
CA CYS A 242 5.75 -9.55 -25.46
C CYS A 242 5.18 -9.30 -24.06
N ILE A 243 5.41 -10.23 -23.13
CA ILE A 243 4.94 -10.13 -21.74
C ILE A 243 6.15 -10.10 -20.80
N THR A 244 6.22 -9.10 -19.94
CA THR A 244 7.23 -9.00 -18.89
C THR A 244 6.57 -8.91 -17.53
N VAL A 245 6.95 -9.81 -16.62
CA VAL A 245 6.48 -9.83 -15.23
C VAL A 245 7.69 -9.60 -14.31
N TYR A 246 7.61 -8.61 -13.42
CA TYR A 246 8.66 -8.37 -12.42
C TYR A 246 8.08 -7.86 -11.09
N TYR A 247 8.81 -8.13 -10.01
CA TYR A 247 8.45 -7.70 -8.66
C TYR A 247 8.91 -6.26 -8.39
N CYS A 248 8.05 -5.44 -7.79
CA CYS A 248 8.35 -4.08 -7.37
C CYS A 248 8.50 -4.00 -5.85
N SER A 249 9.74 -3.90 -5.37
CA SER A 249 10.08 -3.91 -3.93
C SER A 249 9.62 -2.69 -3.15
N GLU A 250 9.38 -1.55 -3.80
CA GLU A 250 9.02 -0.30 -3.12
C GLU A 250 7.53 -0.20 -2.75
N LYS A 251 6.66 -0.99 -3.40
CA LYS A 251 5.20 -0.92 -3.22
C LYS A 251 4.52 -2.27 -3.00
N ASP A 252 5.30 -3.35 -2.93
CA ASP A 252 4.82 -4.72 -2.70
C ASP A 252 3.73 -5.17 -3.70
N TYR A 253 3.97 -4.92 -4.99
CA TYR A 253 3.10 -5.34 -6.11
C TYR A 253 3.92 -6.10 -7.14
N THR A 254 3.26 -6.96 -7.91
CA THR A 254 3.83 -7.51 -9.15
C THR A 254 3.34 -6.69 -10.33
N VAL A 255 4.28 -6.25 -11.18
CA VAL A 255 3.98 -5.47 -12.38
C VAL A 255 4.01 -6.40 -13.59
N ILE A 256 2.93 -6.38 -14.37
CA ILE A 256 2.78 -7.07 -15.64
C ILE A 256 2.73 -6.01 -16.73
N THR A 257 3.66 -6.08 -17.69
CA THR A 257 3.63 -5.24 -18.89
C THR A 257 3.47 -6.14 -20.10
N MET A 258 2.53 -5.80 -20.98
CA MET A 258 2.14 -6.59 -22.14
C MET A 258 2.08 -5.71 -23.39
N ARG A 259 2.70 -6.18 -24.47
CA ARG A 259 2.57 -5.59 -25.80
C ARG A 259 2.15 -6.68 -26.79
N SER A 260 1.03 -6.45 -27.46
CA SER A 260 0.46 -7.41 -28.41
C SER A 260 -0.27 -6.69 -29.55
N ARG A 261 -0.67 -7.43 -30.59
CA ARG A 261 -1.53 -6.89 -31.65
C ARG A 261 -2.89 -6.53 -31.04
N ASP A 262 -3.37 -5.33 -31.31
CA ASP A 262 -4.67 -4.92 -30.79
C ASP A 262 -5.80 -5.73 -31.45
N ARG A 263 -6.83 -6.06 -30.66
CA ARG A 263 -8.02 -6.78 -31.13
C ARG A 263 -9.23 -6.52 -30.23
N PRO A 264 -10.46 -6.69 -30.76
CA PRO A 264 -11.67 -6.62 -29.94
C PRO A 264 -11.59 -7.58 -28.75
N LYS A 265 -12.15 -7.13 -27.62
CA LYS A 265 -12.26 -7.90 -26.37
C LYS A 265 -10.92 -8.35 -25.75
N LEU A 266 -9.78 -7.79 -26.18
CA LEU A 266 -8.47 -8.13 -25.63
C LEU A 266 -8.38 -7.88 -24.11
N LEU A 267 -8.81 -6.68 -23.66
CA LEU A 267 -8.82 -6.33 -22.24
C LEU A 267 -9.69 -7.31 -21.41
N PHE A 268 -10.84 -7.70 -21.94
CA PHE A 268 -11.73 -8.66 -21.31
C PHE A 268 -11.04 -10.00 -21.05
N ASP A 269 -10.33 -10.54 -22.06
CA ASP A 269 -9.63 -11.83 -21.92
C ASP A 269 -8.48 -11.77 -20.91
N ILE A 270 -7.76 -10.64 -20.84
CA ILE A 270 -6.70 -10.44 -19.85
C ILE A 270 -7.26 -10.37 -18.42
N VAL A 271 -8.30 -9.56 -18.21
CA VAL A 271 -8.95 -9.43 -16.89
C VAL A 271 -9.58 -10.76 -16.48
N CYS A 272 -10.17 -11.51 -17.40
CA CYS A 272 -10.67 -12.87 -17.15
C CYS A 272 -9.56 -13.79 -16.63
N THR A 273 -8.40 -13.78 -17.30
CA THR A 273 -7.25 -14.63 -16.93
C THR A 273 -6.70 -14.28 -15.57
N LEU A 274 -6.51 -13.00 -15.27
CA LEU A 274 -6.04 -12.55 -13.95
C LEU A 274 -7.04 -12.92 -12.85
N THR A 275 -8.33 -12.75 -13.11
CA THR A 275 -9.39 -13.10 -12.15
C THR A 275 -9.47 -14.62 -11.92
N ASP A 276 -9.36 -15.43 -12.99
CA ASP A 276 -9.36 -16.91 -12.91
C ASP A 276 -8.14 -17.45 -12.15
N MET A 277 -7.02 -16.74 -12.22
CA MET A 277 -5.80 -17.02 -11.47
C MET A 277 -5.80 -16.43 -10.05
N GLU A 278 -6.93 -15.89 -9.58
CA GLU A 278 -7.09 -15.31 -8.24
C GLU A 278 -6.17 -14.09 -7.99
N TYR A 279 -5.88 -13.29 -9.03
CA TYR A 279 -5.19 -12.01 -8.91
C TYR A 279 -6.17 -10.83 -8.99
N VAL A 280 -5.92 -9.82 -8.16
CA VAL A 280 -6.65 -8.55 -8.13
C VAL A 280 -5.79 -7.45 -8.75
N VAL A 281 -6.36 -6.73 -9.71
CA VAL A 281 -5.75 -5.55 -10.34
C VAL A 281 -5.97 -4.34 -9.45
N PHE A 282 -4.88 -3.77 -8.93
CA PHE A 282 -4.93 -2.56 -8.11
C PHE A 282 -4.78 -1.30 -8.95
N HIS A 283 -3.87 -1.32 -9.91
CA HIS A 283 -3.72 -0.25 -10.88
C HIS A 283 -3.57 -0.86 -12.27
N GLY A 284 -4.13 -0.21 -13.27
CA GLY A 284 -4.01 -0.64 -14.65
C GLY A 284 -3.97 0.54 -15.60
N VAL A 285 -3.11 0.46 -16.61
CA VAL A 285 -3.10 1.40 -17.73
C VAL A 285 -3.22 0.60 -19.02
N VAL A 286 -4.25 0.89 -19.79
CA VAL A 286 -4.53 0.26 -21.07
C VAL A 286 -4.51 1.32 -22.14
N HIS A 287 -3.72 1.09 -23.18
CA HIS A 287 -3.65 1.92 -24.37
C HIS A 287 -3.76 1.02 -25.59
N THR A 288 -4.85 1.14 -26.34
CA THR A 288 -4.99 0.48 -27.63
C THR A 288 -4.72 1.49 -28.75
N GLY A 289 -3.94 1.07 -29.74
CA GLY A 289 -3.64 1.83 -30.95
C GLY A 289 -4.09 1.06 -32.18
N LYS A 290 -4.04 1.68 -33.37
CA LYS A 290 -4.61 1.10 -34.61
C LYS A 290 -4.17 -0.35 -34.94
N ASN A 291 -2.97 -0.77 -34.49
CA ASN A 291 -2.44 -2.12 -34.73
C ASN A 291 -1.80 -2.79 -33.49
N GLU A 292 -1.51 -2.04 -32.42
CA GLU A 292 -0.81 -2.55 -31.24
C GLU A 292 -1.50 -2.06 -29.96
N ALA A 293 -1.61 -2.96 -28.98
CA ALA A 293 -2.10 -2.68 -27.64
C ALA A 293 -0.96 -2.78 -26.63
N TYR A 294 -0.86 -1.77 -25.77
CA TYR A 294 0.01 -1.72 -24.60
C TYR A 294 -0.83 -1.78 -23.34
N GLN A 295 -0.51 -2.70 -22.44
CA GLN A 295 -1.22 -2.86 -21.17
C GLN A 295 -0.21 -3.04 -20.04
N GLU A 296 -0.45 -2.34 -18.94
CA GLU A 296 0.36 -2.40 -17.73
C GLU A 296 -0.55 -2.60 -16.52
N PHE A 297 -0.36 -3.69 -15.77
CA PHE A 297 -1.17 -4.01 -14.60
C PHE A 297 -0.30 -4.21 -13.36
N TYR A 298 -0.78 -3.67 -12.24
CA TYR A 298 -0.22 -3.85 -10.90
C TYR A 298 -1.14 -4.81 -10.15
N ILE A 299 -0.65 -6.01 -9.86
CA ILE A 299 -1.46 -7.09 -9.31
C ILE A 299 -0.93 -7.58 -7.95
N ARG A 300 -1.84 -8.17 -7.17
CA ARG A 300 -1.54 -9.06 -6.02
C ARG A 300 -2.48 -10.25 -6.04
N HIS A 301 -2.07 -11.34 -5.41
CA HIS A 301 -2.97 -12.46 -5.17
C HIS A 301 -4.12 -12.03 -4.24
N VAL A 302 -5.26 -12.72 -4.26
CA VAL A 302 -6.39 -12.48 -3.33
C VAL A 302 -5.94 -12.52 -1.87
N ASP A 303 -4.89 -13.28 -1.55
CA ASP A 303 -4.29 -13.35 -0.21
C ASP A 303 -3.43 -12.10 0.16
N GLY A 304 -3.33 -11.12 -0.74
CA GLY A 304 -2.58 -9.89 -0.54
C GLY A 304 -1.07 -9.99 -0.81
N LEU A 305 -0.57 -11.16 -1.17
CA LEU A 305 0.85 -11.40 -1.47
C LEU A 305 1.18 -11.15 -2.96
N PRO A 306 2.38 -10.66 -3.28
CA PRO A 306 2.91 -10.59 -4.65
C PRO A 306 3.35 -11.98 -5.15
N ILE A 307 3.59 -12.11 -6.46
CA ILE A 307 4.17 -13.34 -7.05
C ILE A 307 5.54 -13.61 -6.44
N SER A 308 5.69 -14.79 -5.83
CA SER A 308 6.85 -15.12 -4.99
C SER A 308 7.79 -16.15 -5.62
N SER A 309 7.34 -16.90 -6.63
CA SER A 309 8.11 -17.99 -7.24
C SER A 309 8.25 -17.85 -8.77
N GLU A 310 9.38 -18.31 -9.31
CA GLU A 310 9.63 -18.29 -10.76
C GLU A 310 8.65 -19.19 -11.53
N ALA A 311 8.23 -20.32 -10.93
CA ALA A 311 7.24 -21.22 -11.54
C ALA A 311 5.84 -20.57 -11.65
N GLU A 312 5.44 -19.80 -10.63
CA GLU A 312 4.20 -19.01 -10.65
C GLU A 312 4.29 -17.89 -11.69
N ARG A 313 5.43 -17.20 -11.77
CA ARG A 313 5.72 -16.18 -12.79
C ARG A 313 5.63 -16.75 -14.20
N GLU A 314 6.28 -17.88 -14.47
CA GLU A 314 6.20 -18.56 -15.77
C GLU A 314 4.77 -19.00 -16.09
N ARG A 315 4.02 -19.50 -15.11
CA ARG A 315 2.62 -19.88 -15.29
C ARG A 315 1.75 -18.68 -15.67
N VAL A 316 1.92 -17.53 -15.01
CA VAL A 316 1.19 -16.29 -15.34
C VAL A 316 1.48 -15.84 -16.76
N ILE A 317 2.75 -15.89 -17.19
CA ILE A 317 3.14 -15.56 -18.57
C ILE A 317 2.43 -16.49 -19.56
N LEU A 318 2.50 -17.82 -19.36
CA LEU A 318 1.88 -18.79 -20.26
C LEU A 318 0.36 -18.62 -20.36
N CYS A 319 -0.32 -18.39 -19.24
CA CYS A 319 -1.77 -18.16 -19.21
C CYS A 319 -2.15 -16.89 -19.97
N LEU A 320 -1.39 -15.80 -19.81
CA LEU A 320 -1.64 -14.54 -20.51
C LEU A 320 -1.32 -14.63 -22.01
N GLU A 321 -0.24 -15.33 -22.40
CA GLU A 321 0.06 -15.61 -23.81
C GLU A 321 -1.09 -16.36 -24.47
N ALA A 322 -1.58 -17.44 -23.84
CA ALA A 322 -2.71 -18.21 -24.34
C ALA A 322 -3.97 -17.35 -24.46
N ALA A 323 -4.28 -16.51 -23.47
CA ALA A 323 -5.43 -15.61 -23.51
C ALA A 323 -5.39 -14.61 -24.68
N ILE A 324 -4.20 -14.07 -24.99
CA ILE A 324 -4.01 -13.18 -26.15
C ILE A 324 -4.25 -13.95 -27.45
N GLU A 325 -3.68 -15.15 -27.57
CA GLU A 325 -3.68 -15.99 -28.77
C GLU A 325 -5.03 -16.66 -29.09
N ARG A 326 -5.86 -17.02 -28.09
CA ARG A 326 -7.14 -17.75 -28.29
C ARG A 326 -8.11 -17.08 -29.29
N ARG A 327 -8.02 -15.75 -29.48
CA ARG A 327 -8.90 -14.98 -30.38
C ARG A 327 -8.13 -14.15 -31.41
N THR A 328 -6.85 -14.45 -31.68
CA THR A 328 -6.17 -13.84 -32.83
C THR A 328 -6.82 -14.36 -34.10
N SER A 329 -7.22 -13.45 -35.00
CA SER A 329 -7.93 -13.73 -36.25
C SER A 329 -7.02 -14.41 -37.28
N GLU A 330 -6.49 -15.58 -36.94
CA GLU A 330 -5.74 -16.43 -37.85
C GLU A 330 -6.74 -17.34 -38.56
N GLY A 331 -7.31 -16.86 -39.67
CA GLY A 331 -8.23 -17.66 -40.47
C GLY A 331 -9.12 -16.83 -41.40
N LEU A 332 -9.73 -17.52 -42.36
CA LEU A 332 -10.78 -16.99 -43.24
C LEU A 332 -12.10 -16.90 -42.45
N GLU A 333 -12.77 -15.75 -42.52
CA GLU A 333 -14.10 -15.57 -41.92
C GLU A 333 -15.21 -15.91 -42.93
N LEU A 334 -16.02 -16.89 -42.57
CA LEU A 334 -17.17 -17.37 -43.33
C LEU A 334 -18.46 -17.13 -42.53
N GLU A 335 -19.40 -16.38 -43.09
CA GLU A 335 -20.71 -16.13 -42.51
C GLU A 335 -21.80 -16.89 -43.29
N LEU A 336 -22.50 -17.79 -42.63
CA LEU A 336 -23.62 -18.55 -43.17
C LEU A 336 -24.94 -17.90 -42.74
N CYS A 337 -25.81 -17.59 -43.70
CA CYS A 337 -27.12 -16.99 -43.48
C CYS A 337 -28.20 -17.79 -44.23
N THR A 338 -28.91 -18.69 -43.54
CA THR A 338 -29.87 -19.61 -44.16
C THR A 338 -31.08 -19.86 -43.27
N GLU A 339 -32.15 -20.45 -43.81
CA GLU A 339 -33.22 -20.99 -42.96
C GLU A 339 -32.66 -22.13 -42.10
N ASP A 340 -32.97 -22.13 -40.80
CA ASP A 340 -32.51 -23.16 -39.88
C ASP A 340 -33.27 -24.47 -40.10
N ARG A 341 -32.57 -25.59 -40.06
CA ARG A 341 -33.15 -26.94 -40.17
C ARG A 341 -32.33 -27.93 -39.35
N LEU A 342 -33.01 -28.94 -38.82
CA LEU A 342 -32.33 -30.03 -38.10
C LEU A 342 -31.24 -30.65 -38.98
N GLY A 343 -30.02 -30.69 -38.47
CA GLY A 343 -28.84 -31.23 -39.16
C GLY A 343 -28.08 -30.25 -40.07
N LEU A 344 -28.52 -28.98 -40.20
CA LEU A 344 -27.81 -27.96 -40.99
C LEU A 344 -26.35 -27.82 -40.58
N LEU A 345 -26.07 -27.66 -39.28
CA LEU A 345 -24.71 -27.57 -38.75
C LEU A 345 -23.88 -28.83 -39.01
N SER A 346 -24.51 -30.01 -39.00
CA SER A 346 -23.84 -31.28 -39.31
C SER A 346 -23.40 -31.32 -40.78
N ASP A 347 -24.26 -30.88 -41.70
CA ASP A 347 -23.95 -30.81 -43.13
C ASP A 347 -22.82 -29.81 -43.42
N ILE A 348 -22.88 -28.60 -42.85
CA ILE A 348 -21.87 -27.55 -43.06
C ILE A 348 -20.52 -27.94 -42.47
N THR A 349 -20.49 -28.44 -41.24
CA THR A 349 -19.24 -28.89 -40.61
C THR A 349 -18.65 -30.13 -41.29
N ARG A 350 -19.49 -30.97 -41.92
CA ARG A 350 -19.03 -32.06 -42.80
C ARG A 350 -18.39 -31.51 -44.07
N ILE A 351 -18.99 -30.51 -44.73
CA ILE A 351 -18.41 -29.86 -45.92
C ILE A 351 -17.04 -29.26 -45.60
N PHE A 352 -16.89 -28.58 -44.45
CA PHE A 352 -15.57 -28.06 -44.03
C PHE A 352 -14.56 -29.18 -43.79
N ARG A 353 -14.98 -30.29 -43.17
CA ARG A 353 -14.12 -31.46 -42.98
C ARG A 353 -13.68 -32.09 -44.30
N GLU A 354 -14.58 -32.26 -45.26
CA GLU A 354 -14.32 -32.84 -46.59
C GLU A 354 -13.35 -31.97 -47.41
N ASN A 355 -13.41 -30.65 -47.23
CA ASN A 355 -12.49 -29.69 -47.83
C ASN A 355 -11.22 -29.45 -46.99
N SER A 356 -10.92 -30.32 -46.01
CA SER A 356 -9.72 -30.25 -45.16
C SER A 356 -9.54 -28.91 -44.42
N LEU A 357 -10.65 -28.34 -43.94
CA LEU A 357 -10.64 -27.15 -43.10
C LEU A 357 -10.75 -27.48 -41.62
N CYS A 358 -10.02 -26.72 -40.83
CA CYS A 358 -10.06 -26.74 -39.37
C CYS A 358 -10.73 -25.46 -38.86
N ILE A 359 -11.76 -25.63 -38.02
CA ILE A 359 -12.50 -24.53 -37.41
C ILE A 359 -11.72 -24.07 -36.16
N LYS A 360 -11.18 -22.86 -36.21
CA LYS A 360 -10.50 -22.23 -35.07
C LYS A 360 -11.48 -21.66 -34.05
N ARG A 361 -12.51 -21.00 -34.57
CA ARG A 361 -13.61 -20.44 -33.80
C ARG A 361 -14.91 -20.58 -34.58
N ALA A 362 -16.01 -20.84 -33.87
CA ALA A 362 -17.35 -20.75 -34.44
C ALA A 362 -18.32 -20.10 -33.46
N GLU A 363 -19.18 -19.23 -33.97
CA GLU A 363 -20.27 -18.56 -33.27
C GLU A 363 -21.55 -18.86 -34.04
N ILE A 364 -22.43 -19.66 -33.44
CA ILE A 364 -23.63 -20.22 -34.04
C ILE A 364 -24.83 -19.59 -33.34
N SER A 365 -25.80 -19.12 -34.13
CA SER A 365 -27.01 -18.52 -33.59
C SER A 365 -28.22 -18.66 -34.51
N THR A 366 -29.35 -19.06 -33.95
CA THR A 366 -30.63 -19.12 -34.64
C THR A 366 -31.54 -18.01 -34.10
N HIS A 367 -32.03 -17.13 -34.98
CA HIS A 367 -32.97 -16.07 -34.62
C HIS A 367 -34.16 -16.09 -35.59
N GLY A 368 -35.37 -16.30 -35.07
CA GLY A 368 -36.61 -16.24 -35.85
C GLY A 368 -36.67 -17.26 -37.00
N GLY A 369 -36.13 -18.47 -36.80
CA GLY A 369 -36.11 -19.54 -37.81
C GLY A 369 -34.96 -19.43 -38.82
N LYS A 370 -34.11 -18.40 -38.74
CA LYS A 370 -32.92 -18.23 -39.58
C LYS A 370 -31.64 -18.49 -38.79
N ALA A 371 -30.78 -19.34 -39.34
CA ALA A 371 -29.43 -19.58 -38.85
C ALA A 371 -28.49 -18.48 -39.37
N LYS A 372 -27.76 -17.86 -38.44
CA LYS A 372 -26.68 -16.91 -38.70
C LYS A 372 -25.43 -17.39 -37.97
N ASP A 373 -24.56 -18.07 -38.69
CA ASP A 373 -23.38 -18.73 -38.14
C ASP A 373 -22.10 -18.14 -38.71
N ILE A 374 -21.13 -17.86 -37.84
CA ILE A 374 -19.83 -17.29 -38.19
C ILE A 374 -18.76 -18.32 -37.87
N PHE A 375 -17.95 -18.68 -38.89
CA PHE A 375 -16.85 -19.63 -38.78
C PHE A 375 -15.53 -18.97 -39.13
N TYR A 376 -14.52 -19.20 -38.29
CA TYR A 376 -13.13 -18.84 -38.56
C TYR A 376 -12.36 -20.11 -38.87
N VAL A 377 -11.93 -20.25 -40.12
CA VAL A 377 -11.34 -21.48 -40.64
C VAL A 377 -9.91 -21.30 -41.14
N THR A 378 -9.12 -22.35 -40.95
CA THR A 378 -7.73 -22.47 -41.44
C THR A 378 -7.59 -23.81 -42.16
N ASP A 379 -6.51 -24.00 -42.91
CA ASP A 379 -6.17 -25.35 -43.38
C ASP A 379 -5.78 -26.27 -42.19
N VAL A 380 -5.60 -27.57 -42.45
CA VAL A 380 -5.14 -28.55 -41.45
C VAL A 380 -3.75 -28.26 -40.86
N THR A 381 -2.96 -27.36 -41.48
CA THR A 381 -1.61 -26.99 -41.04
C THR A 381 -1.57 -25.66 -40.25
N GLY A 382 -2.70 -24.94 -40.17
CA GLY A 382 -2.84 -23.64 -39.52
C GLY A 382 -2.53 -22.43 -40.42
N ASN A 383 -2.45 -22.62 -41.74
CA ASN A 383 -2.19 -21.59 -42.72
C ASN A 383 -3.50 -21.02 -43.34
N PRO A 384 -3.43 -19.84 -44.00
CA PRO A 384 -4.58 -19.25 -44.69
C PRO A 384 -5.14 -20.18 -45.78
N VAL A 385 -6.46 -20.19 -45.94
CA VAL A 385 -7.17 -21.06 -46.89
C VAL A 385 -6.95 -20.57 -48.32
N GLU A 386 -6.61 -21.48 -49.23
CA GLU A 386 -6.46 -21.17 -50.65
C GLU A 386 -7.80 -20.81 -51.30
N GLN A 387 -7.81 -19.80 -52.18
CA GLN A 387 -9.02 -19.31 -52.86
C GLN A 387 -9.81 -20.42 -53.58
N LYS A 388 -9.13 -21.42 -54.17
CA LYS A 388 -9.79 -22.55 -54.85
C LYS A 388 -10.68 -23.38 -53.92
N ILE A 389 -10.28 -23.51 -52.66
CA ILE A 389 -11.04 -24.22 -51.62
C ILE A 389 -12.26 -23.39 -51.23
N ILE A 390 -12.10 -22.06 -51.14
CA ILE A 390 -13.19 -21.12 -50.86
C ILE A 390 -14.26 -21.21 -51.95
N ASP A 391 -13.85 -21.18 -53.22
CA ASP A 391 -14.77 -21.25 -54.36
C ASP A 391 -15.54 -22.59 -54.38
N SER A 392 -14.86 -23.71 -54.10
CA SER A 392 -15.47 -25.05 -53.98
C SER A 392 -16.52 -25.14 -52.85
N ILE A 393 -16.26 -24.48 -51.71
CA ILE A 393 -17.21 -24.44 -50.58
C ILE A 393 -18.43 -23.58 -50.92
N CYS A 394 -18.22 -22.42 -51.56
CA CYS A 394 -19.32 -21.56 -52.02
C CYS A 394 -20.21 -22.28 -53.05
N GLU A 395 -19.65 -23.12 -53.92
CA GLU A 395 -20.42 -23.96 -54.85
C GLU A 395 -21.23 -25.06 -54.14
N GLN A 396 -20.67 -25.72 -53.13
CA GLN A 396 -21.33 -26.80 -52.39
C GLN A 396 -22.41 -26.33 -51.41
N VAL A 397 -22.21 -25.18 -50.77
CA VAL A 397 -23.16 -24.60 -49.79
C VAL A 397 -24.23 -23.73 -50.47
N GLY A 398 -23.88 -23.07 -51.57
CA GLY A 398 -24.74 -22.16 -52.32
C GLY A 398 -24.27 -20.70 -52.23
N PRO A 399 -24.18 -19.96 -53.36
CA PRO A 399 -23.54 -18.64 -53.42
C PRO A 399 -24.30 -17.53 -52.68
N ASN A 400 -25.59 -17.71 -52.42
CA ASN A 400 -26.43 -16.76 -51.66
C ASN A 400 -26.54 -17.11 -50.17
N MET A 401 -25.93 -18.21 -49.73
CA MET A 401 -26.04 -18.75 -48.37
C MET A 401 -24.77 -18.50 -47.55
N LEU A 402 -23.60 -18.46 -48.19
CA LEU A 402 -22.30 -18.28 -47.53
C LEU A 402 -21.59 -17.01 -48.02
N HIS A 403 -21.34 -16.07 -47.11
CA HIS A 403 -20.61 -14.84 -47.36
C HIS A 403 -19.17 -14.92 -46.83
N VAL A 404 -18.20 -14.56 -47.68
CA VAL A 404 -16.78 -14.49 -47.30
C VAL A 404 -16.46 -13.04 -46.92
N LYS A 405 -16.24 -12.76 -45.63
CA LYS A 405 -16.09 -11.39 -45.11
C LYS A 405 -14.64 -10.90 -45.06
N TRP A 406 -13.68 -11.79 -44.75
CA TRP A 406 -12.29 -11.38 -44.52
C TRP A 406 -11.31 -12.43 -45.05
N ASN A 407 -10.48 -12.06 -46.04
CA ASN A 407 -9.40 -12.89 -46.59
C ASN A 407 -8.05 -12.14 -46.42
N PRO A 408 -7.03 -12.70 -45.75
CA PRO A 408 -5.76 -12.00 -45.48
C PRO A 408 -4.92 -11.63 -46.73
N CYS A 409 -5.31 -12.06 -47.93
CA CYS A 409 -4.46 -11.97 -49.12
C CYS A 409 -4.48 -10.63 -49.89
N HIS A 410 -5.30 -9.65 -49.51
CA HIS A 410 -5.31 -8.33 -50.15
C HIS A 410 -5.16 -7.20 -49.12
N SER A 411 -3.95 -6.64 -49.03
CA SER A 411 -3.77 -5.28 -48.51
C SER A 411 -3.21 -4.39 -49.62
N GLU A 412 -3.98 -3.35 -49.97
CA GLU A 412 -3.54 -2.26 -50.83
C GLU A 412 -2.38 -1.49 -50.17
N LYS A 413 -1.33 -1.22 -50.94
CA LYS A 413 -0.22 -0.35 -50.53
C LYS A 413 -0.69 1.10 -50.53
N LEU A 414 -0.48 1.82 -49.44
CA LEU A 414 -0.48 3.30 -49.35
C LEU A 414 0.27 3.73 -48.07
N PRO A 415 0.73 5.00 -47.98
CA PRO A 415 2.12 5.40 -48.09
C PRO A 415 2.86 5.53 -46.75
N GLU A 416 4.19 5.52 -46.81
CA GLU A 416 5.10 5.72 -45.68
C GLU A 416 4.92 7.11 -45.04
N GLU A 417 4.45 7.14 -43.80
CA GLU A 417 4.57 8.31 -42.93
C GLU A 417 5.23 7.95 -41.59
N GLY A 418 6.43 8.51 -41.40
CA GLY A 418 6.78 9.25 -40.18
C GLY A 418 6.93 8.46 -38.87
N THR A 419 8.08 7.82 -38.71
CA THR A 419 8.61 7.35 -37.42
C THR A 419 8.59 8.45 -36.35
N ILE A 420 7.64 8.41 -35.42
CA ILE A 420 7.75 9.04 -34.09
C ILE A 420 7.39 7.99 -33.04
N SER A 421 8.37 7.16 -32.72
CA SER A 421 8.49 6.51 -31.42
C SER A 421 9.82 6.94 -30.80
N TYR A 422 9.95 6.81 -29.49
CA TYR A 422 11.03 7.32 -28.63
C TYR A 422 10.84 8.77 -28.14
N LEU A 423 10.35 8.91 -26.89
CA LEU A 423 10.87 9.82 -25.84
C LEU A 423 9.93 9.87 -24.61
N PHE A 424 9.85 8.80 -23.80
CA PHE A 424 9.37 8.86 -22.41
C PHE A 424 10.04 7.79 -21.52
N GLY A 425 11.35 7.59 -21.71
CA GLY A 425 12.12 6.54 -21.02
C GLY A 425 13.40 7.02 -20.33
N SER A 426 13.52 8.31 -19.95
CA SER A 426 14.76 8.80 -19.32
C SER A 426 14.58 9.97 -18.37
N LEU A 427 13.71 9.85 -17.37
CA LEU A 427 13.79 10.65 -16.13
C LEU A 427 13.45 9.70 -14.99
N PHE A 428 14.33 9.61 -13.99
CA PHE A 428 14.35 8.62 -12.88
C PHE A 428 14.98 7.25 -13.22
N LYS A 429 16.30 7.23 -13.43
CA LYS A 429 17.14 6.15 -12.91
C LYS A 429 18.35 6.75 -12.20
N VAL A 430 18.31 6.64 -10.88
CA VAL A 430 19.46 6.83 -9.98
C VAL A 430 20.54 5.84 -10.40
N ARG A 431 21.76 6.34 -10.58
CA ARG A 431 22.96 5.53 -10.81
C ARG A 431 23.45 4.96 -9.48
N THR A 432 23.73 3.67 -9.46
CA THR A 432 24.79 3.10 -8.63
C THR A 432 25.79 2.35 -9.51
N LEU A 433 27.03 2.37 -9.05
CA LEU A 433 28.28 2.31 -9.79
C LEU A 433 28.99 0.97 -9.49
N GLN A 434 29.90 0.58 -10.41
CA GLN A 434 30.94 -0.46 -10.30
C GLN A 434 30.47 -1.90 -10.65
N SER A 435 31.14 -2.68 -11.49
CA SER A 435 32.48 -2.57 -12.08
C SER A 435 32.61 -3.45 -13.33
N LEU A 436 33.49 -3.01 -14.22
CA LEU A 436 34.00 -3.68 -15.41
C LEU A 436 35.02 -4.76 -15.06
N LYS A 437 35.07 -5.79 -15.92
CA LYS A 437 36.23 -6.54 -16.48
C LYS A 437 35.88 -8.05 -16.47
N GLN A 438 35.98 -8.79 -17.57
CA GLN A 438 37.20 -9.05 -18.35
C GLN A 438 36.83 -9.84 -19.65
N ILE A 439 37.63 -9.62 -20.72
CA ILE A 439 38.14 -10.60 -21.73
C ILE A 439 37.11 -11.25 -22.67
N GLY A 440 37.29 -11.33 -23.99
CA GLY A 440 38.41 -10.98 -24.87
C GLY A 440 38.23 -11.62 -26.26
N SER A 441 39.10 -11.19 -27.18
CA SER A 441 39.46 -11.76 -28.48
C SER A 441 38.41 -11.84 -29.59
N ALA A 442 38.60 -10.96 -30.58
CA ALA A 442 38.42 -11.25 -31.99
C ALA A 442 39.46 -12.31 -32.45
N SER A 443 39.05 -13.22 -33.32
CA SER A 443 39.94 -14.08 -34.11
C SER A 443 40.15 -13.48 -35.50
N ASN A 444 41.42 -13.19 -35.80
CA ASN A 444 41.96 -12.86 -37.12
C ASN A 444 41.92 -14.06 -38.09
N ALA A 445 41.68 -13.78 -39.37
CA ALA A 445 42.32 -14.38 -40.55
C ALA A 445 41.86 -13.56 -41.79
N GLY A 446 42.69 -13.11 -42.74
CA GLY A 446 44.11 -13.32 -42.96
C GLY A 446 44.69 -12.20 -43.85
N VAL A 447 46.02 -12.11 -43.81
CA VAL A 447 46.89 -11.22 -44.59
C VAL A 447 47.56 -12.06 -45.68
N ALA A 448 47.69 -11.52 -46.89
CA ALA A 448 48.82 -11.71 -47.82
C ALA A 448 48.60 -10.81 -49.06
N THR A 449 49.19 -9.61 -49.10
CA THR A 449 50.51 -9.25 -49.70
C THR A 449 50.51 -9.09 -51.22
N THR A 450 50.73 -7.85 -51.68
CA THR A 450 51.80 -7.53 -52.65
C THR A 450 52.29 -6.10 -52.41
N LEU A 451 53.62 -5.96 -52.45
CA LEU A 451 54.42 -4.78 -52.13
C LEU A 451 54.88 -4.08 -53.41
N ILE A 452 55.12 -2.76 -53.27
CA ILE A 452 56.01 -1.88 -54.04
C ILE A 452 55.48 -1.37 -55.41
N ASP A 453 55.11 -0.09 -55.43
CA ASP A 453 55.84 0.91 -56.19
C ASP A 453 55.65 2.31 -55.57
N ALA A 454 56.77 2.95 -55.23
CA ALA A 454 56.86 4.37 -54.95
C ALA A 454 57.02 5.12 -56.29
N GLU A 455 56.84 6.44 -56.25
CA GLU A 455 56.86 7.37 -57.40
C GLU A 455 55.55 7.48 -58.18
N ASN A 456 54.61 8.27 -57.65
CA ASN A 456 53.87 9.30 -58.41
C ASN A 456 52.96 10.10 -57.46
N GLY A 457 53.58 10.75 -56.48
CA GLY A 457 52.95 11.79 -55.68
C GLY A 457 53.20 13.15 -56.32
N ALA A 458 52.23 13.67 -57.08
CA ALA A 458 52.05 15.10 -57.37
C ALA A 458 50.81 15.38 -58.24
N TYR A 459 50.41 14.46 -59.14
CA TYR A 459 49.44 14.79 -60.21
C TYR A 459 47.99 14.32 -59.99
N LYS A 460 47.63 13.85 -58.78
CA LYS A 460 46.27 13.32 -58.48
C LYS A 460 45.51 14.06 -57.37
N MET A 461 45.90 15.29 -57.03
CA MET A 461 45.18 16.15 -56.07
C MET A 461 44.26 17.21 -56.72
N MET A 462 44.35 17.44 -58.03
CA MET A 462 43.73 18.61 -58.66
C MET A 462 42.28 18.43 -59.17
N ARG A 463 41.61 17.29 -58.90
CA ARG A 463 40.17 17.08 -59.18
C ARG A 463 39.48 16.19 -58.13
N ARG A 464 39.52 16.59 -56.86
CA ARG A 464 38.61 16.02 -55.84
C ARG A 464 37.59 17.08 -55.45
N SER A 465 36.33 16.67 -55.29
CA SER A 465 35.32 17.59 -54.79
C SER A 465 35.70 18.07 -53.39
N VAL A 466 35.33 19.31 -53.01
CA VAL A 466 35.62 19.88 -51.68
C VAL A 466 35.15 18.96 -50.55
N GLY A 467 34.09 18.16 -50.78
CA GLY A 467 33.59 17.17 -49.82
C GLY A 467 34.47 15.91 -49.66
N GLU A 468 35.01 15.38 -50.76
CA GLU A 468 35.94 14.24 -50.70
C GLU A 468 37.25 14.63 -50.01
N PHE A 469 37.75 15.84 -50.29
CA PHE A 469 38.94 16.35 -49.63
C PHE A 469 38.71 16.56 -48.13
N ALA A 470 37.56 17.13 -47.74
CA ALA A 470 37.18 17.25 -46.33
C ALA A 470 37.12 15.89 -45.60
N SER A 471 36.61 14.85 -46.25
CA SER A 471 36.56 13.48 -45.70
C SER A 471 37.93 12.83 -45.51
N VAL A 472 38.90 13.14 -46.37
CA VAL A 472 40.28 12.66 -46.25
C VAL A 472 40.99 13.36 -45.10
N ILE A 473 40.83 14.69 -45.00
CA ILE A 473 41.38 15.50 -43.90
C ILE A 473 40.84 15.02 -42.56
N SER A 474 39.52 14.84 -42.44
CA SER A 474 38.89 14.43 -41.19
C SER A 474 39.30 13.03 -40.75
N ARG A 475 39.37 12.05 -41.68
CA ARG A 475 39.87 10.70 -41.39
C ARG A 475 41.33 10.71 -40.92
N ALA A 476 42.17 11.53 -41.54
CA ALA A 476 43.57 11.66 -41.13
C ALA A 476 43.70 12.26 -39.72
N LEU A 477 42.94 13.32 -39.41
CA LEU A 477 42.94 13.95 -38.08
C LEU A 477 42.41 13.01 -36.99
N ILE A 478 41.33 12.27 -37.25
CA ILE A 478 40.75 11.31 -36.30
C ILE A 478 41.69 10.11 -36.08
N HIS A 479 42.29 9.57 -37.16
CA HIS A 479 43.20 8.43 -37.06
C HIS A 479 44.47 8.78 -36.29
N ALA A 480 45.06 9.95 -36.55
CA ALA A 480 46.26 10.42 -35.86
C ALA A 480 45.99 10.77 -34.39
N SER A 481 44.78 11.19 -34.01
CA SER A 481 44.45 11.52 -32.61
C SER A 481 44.15 10.30 -31.72
N LYS A 482 43.72 9.16 -32.30
CA LYS A 482 43.44 7.91 -31.55
C LYS A 482 44.65 7.35 -30.79
N GLN A 483 45.88 7.73 -31.18
CA GLN A 483 47.10 7.26 -30.53
C GLN A 483 47.49 8.07 -29.27
N ARG A 484 47.01 9.31 -29.10
CA ARG A 484 47.33 10.19 -27.95
C ARG A 484 46.16 11.13 -27.65
N SER A 485 45.35 10.78 -26.66
CA SER A 485 44.38 11.63 -25.94
C SER A 485 43.62 12.72 -26.74
N GLN A 486 43.21 12.51 -27.98
CA GLN A 486 42.32 13.41 -28.76
C GLN A 486 42.65 14.93 -28.66
N THR A 487 43.90 15.34 -28.45
CA THR A 487 44.31 16.75 -28.27
C THR A 487 45.00 17.26 -29.52
N TRP A 488 44.88 18.57 -29.80
CA TRP A 488 45.58 19.20 -30.92
C TRP A 488 47.09 19.20 -30.67
N THR A 489 47.89 18.75 -31.65
CA THR A 489 49.35 18.63 -31.51
C THR A 489 50.08 19.09 -32.78
N PRO A 490 51.34 19.55 -32.68
CA PRO A 490 52.14 19.96 -33.84
C PRO A 490 52.32 18.86 -34.91
N ALA A 491 52.22 17.57 -34.52
CA ALA A 491 52.27 16.45 -35.45
C ALA A 491 51.03 16.36 -36.36
N LEU A 492 49.86 16.80 -35.86
CA LEU A 492 48.65 16.92 -36.68
C LEU A 492 48.78 18.04 -37.71
N GLU A 493 49.42 19.15 -37.34
CA GLU A 493 49.71 20.25 -38.25
C GLU A 493 50.65 19.81 -39.38
N GLN A 494 51.71 19.05 -39.06
CA GLN A 494 52.59 18.43 -40.07
C GLN A 494 51.82 17.49 -41.02
N THR A 495 50.80 16.79 -40.52
CA THR A 495 49.94 15.93 -41.34
C THR A 495 49.08 16.76 -42.30
N LEU A 496 48.55 17.91 -41.85
CA LEU A 496 47.81 18.85 -42.70
C LEU A 496 48.69 19.50 -43.78
N TYR A 497 49.95 19.81 -43.45
CA TYR A 497 50.93 20.30 -44.43
C TYR A 497 51.26 19.25 -45.50
N ARG A 498 51.46 17.98 -45.10
CA ARG A 498 51.68 16.86 -46.03
C ARG A 498 50.49 16.59 -46.95
N LEU A 499 49.28 16.91 -46.50
CA LEU A 499 48.04 16.77 -47.27
C LEU A 499 47.73 18.00 -48.14
N GLY A 500 48.64 18.98 -48.26
CA GLY A 500 48.44 20.16 -49.12
C GLY A 500 47.28 21.07 -48.70
N CYS A 501 46.81 20.98 -47.44
CA CYS A 501 45.62 21.69 -46.98
C CYS A 501 45.74 23.22 -47.05
N ARG A 502 46.97 23.76 -47.06
CA ARG A 502 47.26 25.20 -47.10
C ARG A 502 46.83 25.84 -48.43
N GLU A 503 47.02 25.17 -49.55
CA GLU A 503 46.76 25.73 -50.89
C GLU A 503 45.28 25.68 -51.29
N SER A 504 44.48 24.87 -50.60
CA SER A 504 43.05 24.68 -50.85
C SER A 504 42.14 25.20 -49.72
N LEU A 505 42.70 25.98 -48.79
CA LEU A 505 41.98 26.43 -47.60
C LEU A 505 40.91 27.47 -47.97
N SER A 506 39.64 27.10 -47.87
CA SER A 506 38.49 28.00 -47.99
C SER A 506 37.60 27.90 -46.74
N PRO A 507 36.86 28.96 -46.38
CA PRO A 507 35.90 28.89 -45.28
C PRO A 507 34.88 27.75 -45.46
N THR A 508 34.47 27.49 -46.71
CA THR A 508 33.60 26.37 -47.07
C THR A 508 34.21 24.99 -46.83
N LEU A 509 35.53 24.83 -47.04
CA LEU A 509 36.24 23.59 -46.71
C LEU A 509 36.32 23.40 -45.18
N VAL A 510 36.59 24.48 -44.43
CA VAL A 510 36.66 24.42 -42.96
C VAL A 510 35.31 23.98 -42.35
N ALA A 511 34.20 24.58 -42.79
CA ALA A 511 32.86 24.18 -42.35
C ALA A 511 32.55 22.69 -42.69
N ARG A 512 32.90 22.24 -43.91
CA ARG A 512 32.70 20.84 -44.36
C ARG A 512 33.61 19.81 -43.70
N VAL A 513 34.70 20.22 -43.06
CA VAL A 513 35.51 19.35 -42.21
C VAL A 513 34.91 19.26 -40.81
N ILE A 514 34.38 20.36 -40.28
CA ILE A 514 33.86 20.42 -38.91
C ILE A 514 32.48 19.76 -38.80
N ASP A 515 31.48 20.19 -39.57
CA ASP A 515 30.08 19.76 -39.38
C ASP A 515 29.83 18.26 -39.60
N PRO A 516 30.39 17.60 -40.64
CA PRO A 516 30.10 16.19 -40.89
C PRO A 516 30.99 15.23 -40.09
N PHE A 517 32.16 15.67 -39.63
CA PHE A 517 33.20 14.76 -39.14
C PHE A 517 33.81 15.12 -37.77
N LEU A 518 33.93 16.40 -37.42
CA LEU A 518 34.57 16.82 -36.16
C LEU A 518 33.58 17.43 -35.15
N VAL A 519 32.28 17.47 -35.46
CA VAL A 519 31.27 18.16 -34.64
C VAL A 519 31.22 17.65 -33.18
N HIS A 520 31.51 16.36 -32.96
CA HIS A 520 31.58 15.75 -31.62
C HIS A 520 32.99 15.78 -30.98
N HIS A 521 34.01 16.28 -31.69
CA HIS A 521 35.41 16.32 -31.25
C HIS A 521 35.90 17.76 -31.03
N HIS A 522 35.50 18.38 -29.91
CA HIS A 522 35.72 19.81 -29.66
C HIS A 522 37.18 20.27 -29.73
N SER A 523 38.12 19.45 -29.26
CA SER A 523 39.56 19.76 -29.23
C SER A 523 40.16 19.77 -30.63
N LEU A 524 39.75 18.84 -31.48
CA LEU A 524 40.19 18.74 -32.88
C LEU A 524 39.51 19.79 -33.75
N ALA A 525 38.20 20.03 -33.55
CA ALA A 525 37.46 21.08 -34.23
C ALA A 525 38.03 22.47 -33.90
N LEU A 526 38.25 22.77 -32.62
CA LEU A 526 38.84 24.04 -32.17
C LEU A 526 40.30 24.18 -32.63
N GLY A 527 41.07 23.11 -32.56
CA GLY A 527 42.45 23.08 -33.04
C GLY A 527 42.55 23.35 -34.54
N PHE A 528 41.71 22.72 -35.35
CA PHE A 528 41.65 22.92 -36.80
C PHE A 528 41.17 24.33 -37.16
N PHE A 529 40.17 24.85 -36.43
CA PHE A 529 39.68 26.21 -36.57
C PHE A 529 40.76 27.27 -36.26
N ASN A 530 41.50 27.07 -35.17
CA ASN A 530 42.59 27.97 -34.78
C ASN A 530 43.77 27.88 -35.75
N TRP A 531 44.16 26.67 -36.19
CA TRP A 531 45.22 26.48 -37.17
C TRP A 531 44.90 27.14 -38.52
N ALA A 532 43.65 27.05 -38.97
CA ALA A 532 43.18 27.74 -40.19
C ALA A 532 43.33 29.27 -40.05
N SER A 533 43.01 29.84 -38.89
CA SER A 533 43.15 31.29 -38.63
C SER A 533 44.59 31.81 -38.64
N GLN A 534 45.58 30.92 -38.42
CA GLN A 534 47.00 31.26 -38.42
C GLN A 534 47.62 31.20 -39.83
N GLN A 535 46.88 30.74 -40.84
CA GLN A 535 47.40 30.67 -42.21
C GLN A 535 47.37 32.05 -42.89
N PRO A 536 48.41 32.41 -43.65
CA PRO A 536 48.49 33.71 -44.30
C PRO A 536 47.42 33.86 -45.37
N GLY A 537 46.63 34.94 -45.29
CA GLY A 537 45.57 35.27 -46.26
C GLY A 537 44.21 34.63 -45.99
N PHE A 538 44.03 33.88 -44.89
CA PHE A 538 42.77 33.24 -44.54
C PHE A 538 42.01 34.00 -43.44
N SER A 539 40.69 34.18 -43.62
CA SER A 539 39.78 34.72 -42.61
C SER A 539 38.51 33.88 -42.51
N HIS A 540 38.01 33.72 -41.28
CA HIS A 540 36.78 32.98 -41.01
C HIS A 540 35.55 33.80 -41.39
N ASP A 541 34.56 33.13 -41.99
CA ASP A 541 33.26 33.70 -42.34
C ASP A 541 32.14 33.20 -41.39
N SER A 542 30.90 33.66 -41.62
CA SER A 542 29.74 33.25 -40.80
C SER A 542 29.54 31.72 -40.77
N SER A 543 29.86 31.00 -41.86
CA SER A 543 29.68 29.55 -41.95
C SER A 543 30.67 28.79 -41.06
N THR A 544 31.94 29.20 -41.04
CA THR A 544 32.96 28.59 -40.18
C THR A 544 32.71 28.83 -38.69
N TYR A 545 32.24 30.03 -38.32
CA TYR A 545 31.82 30.34 -36.95
C TYR A 545 30.56 29.55 -36.55
N HIS A 546 29.63 29.32 -37.48
CA HIS A 546 28.46 28.47 -37.24
C HIS A 546 28.88 27.04 -36.88
N SER A 547 29.75 26.41 -37.68
CA SER A 547 30.18 25.03 -37.48
C SER A 547 30.94 24.83 -36.15
N ILE A 548 31.86 25.74 -35.80
CA ILE A 548 32.63 25.61 -34.54
C ILE A 548 31.77 25.88 -33.31
N LEU A 549 30.89 26.90 -33.34
CA LEU A 549 30.00 27.20 -32.21
C LEU A 549 28.98 26.07 -32.01
N ASN A 550 28.47 25.47 -33.09
CA ASN A 550 27.59 24.30 -33.01
C ASN A 550 28.31 23.09 -32.37
N SER A 551 29.56 22.81 -32.79
CA SER A 551 30.39 21.77 -32.17
C SER A 551 30.61 22.02 -30.67
N LEU A 552 30.89 23.26 -30.26
CA LEU A 552 31.10 23.61 -28.85
C LEU A 552 29.82 23.52 -28.01
N CYS A 553 28.66 23.84 -28.59
CA CYS A 553 27.35 23.64 -27.96
C CYS A 553 27.06 22.15 -27.71
N ILE A 554 27.29 21.30 -28.72
CA ILE A 554 27.08 19.84 -28.64
C ILE A 554 28.00 19.20 -27.59
N THR A 555 29.26 19.63 -27.55
CA THR A 555 30.31 19.07 -26.68
C THR A 555 30.38 19.73 -25.29
N ARG A 556 29.49 20.70 -24.99
CA ARG A 556 29.33 21.35 -23.69
C ARG A 556 30.57 22.11 -23.17
N GLN A 557 31.34 22.72 -24.06
CA GLN A 557 32.57 23.47 -23.71
C GLN A 557 32.28 24.97 -23.50
N PHE A 558 31.64 25.31 -22.37
CA PHE A 558 31.06 26.63 -22.12
C PHE A 558 32.08 27.79 -22.06
N ASN A 559 33.26 27.58 -21.47
CA ASN A 559 34.25 28.68 -21.31
C ASN A 559 34.88 29.11 -22.65
N THR A 560 35.06 28.15 -23.56
CA THR A 560 35.58 28.40 -24.91
C THR A 560 34.47 28.99 -25.80
N LEU A 561 33.24 28.49 -25.65
CA LEU A 561 32.05 29.04 -26.28
C LEU A 561 31.89 30.53 -25.98
N ASP A 562 31.98 30.94 -24.70
CA ASP A 562 31.86 32.33 -24.28
C ASP A 562 32.94 33.24 -24.90
N LYS A 563 34.17 32.75 -25.01
CA LYS A 563 35.30 33.51 -25.60
C LYS A 563 35.09 33.74 -27.10
N LEU A 564 34.76 32.69 -27.85
CA LEU A 564 34.52 32.78 -29.29
C LEU A 564 33.25 33.58 -29.60
N PHE A 565 32.21 33.43 -28.78
CA PHE A 565 30.97 34.19 -28.97
C PHE A 565 31.18 35.70 -28.73
N LYS A 566 31.99 36.09 -27.73
CA LYS A 566 32.41 37.49 -27.54
C LYS A 566 33.21 38.03 -28.74
N GLN A 567 34.09 37.20 -29.32
CA GLN A 567 34.85 37.56 -30.52
C GLN A 567 33.92 37.78 -31.73
N VAL A 568 32.94 36.90 -31.94
CA VAL A 568 31.91 37.05 -32.97
C VAL A 568 31.12 38.35 -32.81
N LYS A 569 30.74 38.70 -31.58
CA LYS A 569 30.07 39.97 -31.26
C LYS A 569 30.96 41.18 -31.56
N ALA A 570 32.24 41.14 -31.14
CA ALA A 570 33.19 42.23 -31.38
C ALA A 570 33.44 42.47 -32.89
N GLN A 571 33.40 41.39 -33.69
CA GLN A 571 33.58 41.42 -35.14
C GLN A 571 32.29 41.70 -35.94
N LYS A 572 31.14 41.87 -35.27
CA LYS A 572 29.81 42.11 -35.89
C LYS A 572 29.42 41.10 -36.97
N ILE A 573 29.77 39.83 -36.81
CA ILE A 573 29.45 38.77 -37.78
C ILE A 573 27.99 38.36 -37.61
N ARG A 574 27.20 38.36 -38.69
CA ARG A 574 25.79 37.90 -38.67
C ARG A 574 25.76 36.38 -38.55
N LEU A 575 25.17 35.88 -37.46
CA LEU A 575 24.97 34.45 -37.20
C LEU A 575 23.56 33.99 -37.60
N HIS A 576 23.43 32.71 -37.97
CA HIS A 576 22.14 32.10 -38.27
C HIS A 576 21.27 31.92 -37.00
N PRO A 577 19.95 32.15 -37.05
CA PRO A 577 19.02 32.04 -35.91
C PRO A 577 19.08 30.73 -35.12
N SER A 578 19.27 29.59 -35.82
CA SER A 578 19.41 28.26 -35.18
C SER A 578 20.62 28.15 -34.24
N LEU A 579 21.64 28.99 -34.43
CA LEU A 579 22.81 29.01 -33.57
C LEU A 579 22.53 29.75 -32.27
N TYR A 580 21.77 30.85 -32.30
CA TYR A 580 21.31 31.53 -31.09
C TYR A 580 20.47 30.60 -30.22
N ARG A 581 19.58 29.81 -30.84
CA ARG A 581 18.86 28.73 -30.15
C ARG A 581 19.81 27.77 -29.41
N SER A 582 20.81 27.27 -30.12
CA SER A 582 21.77 26.29 -29.58
C SER A 582 22.67 26.88 -28.48
N VAL A 583 23.06 28.14 -28.63
CA VAL A 583 23.86 28.88 -27.64
C VAL A 583 23.05 29.18 -26.39
N ILE A 584 21.82 29.67 -26.52
CA ILE A 584 20.91 29.92 -25.38
C ILE A 584 20.65 28.62 -24.63
N ALA A 585 20.29 27.53 -25.33
CA ALA A 585 20.08 26.22 -24.71
C ALA A 585 21.33 25.71 -23.96
N SER A 586 22.52 25.91 -24.54
CA SER A 586 23.79 25.54 -23.88
C SER A 586 24.06 26.36 -22.62
N HIS A 587 23.75 27.66 -22.62
CA HIS A 587 23.93 28.52 -21.45
C HIS A 587 22.94 28.19 -20.32
N ILE A 588 21.71 27.79 -20.66
CA ILE A 588 20.72 27.30 -19.69
C ILE A 588 21.24 26.03 -19.00
N ILE A 589 21.76 25.06 -19.77
CA ILE A 589 22.36 23.83 -19.23
C ILE A 589 23.57 24.15 -18.33
N ALA A 590 24.34 25.18 -18.66
CA ALA A 590 25.48 25.64 -17.87
C ALA A 590 25.10 26.42 -16.60
N LYS A 591 23.80 26.58 -16.29
CA LYS A 591 23.28 27.43 -15.20
C LYS A 591 23.77 28.89 -15.27
N LYS A 592 23.94 29.42 -16.49
CA LYS A 592 24.32 30.82 -16.77
C LYS A 592 23.13 31.59 -17.35
N SER A 593 21.98 31.58 -16.67
CA SER A 593 20.71 32.07 -17.22
C SER A 593 20.69 33.58 -17.50
N ASN A 594 21.45 34.39 -16.74
CA ASN A 594 21.58 35.83 -17.00
C ASN A 594 22.29 36.15 -18.32
N LEU A 595 23.29 35.35 -18.71
CA LEU A 595 23.94 35.49 -20.01
C LEU A 595 23.03 35.00 -21.14
N ALA A 596 22.29 33.91 -20.91
CA ALA A 596 21.26 33.44 -21.85
C ALA A 596 20.18 34.52 -22.09
N PHE A 597 19.76 35.22 -21.03
CA PHE A 597 18.82 36.34 -21.12
C PHE A 597 19.42 37.54 -21.87
N SER A 598 20.66 37.93 -21.59
CA SER A 598 21.35 39.01 -22.34
C SER A 598 21.33 38.72 -23.84
N ILE A 599 21.64 37.48 -24.23
CA ILE A 599 21.63 37.04 -25.63
C ILE A 599 20.21 37.06 -26.21
N PHE A 600 19.20 36.66 -25.44
CA PHE A 600 17.80 36.73 -25.85
C PHE A 600 17.34 38.19 -26.06
N SER A 601 17.68 39.10 -25.14
CA SER A 601 17.30 40.52 -25.21
C SER A 601 18.01 41.31 -26.31
N GLU A 602 19.19 40.85 -26.74
CA GLU A 602 19.95 41.46 -27.84
C GLU A 602 19.39 41.10 -29.22
N VAL A 603 18.49 40.11 -29.32
CA VAL A 603 17.89 39.66 -30.58
C VAL A 603 16.35 39.75 -30.55
N PRO A 604 15.74 40.94 -30.34
CA PRO A 604 14.28 41.05 -30.28
C PRO A 604 13.60 40.73 -31.62
N SER A 605 14.27 40.94 -32.76
CA SER A 605 13.65 40.78 -34.08
C SER A 605 13.37 39.32 -34.49
N PHE A 606 13.87 38.32 -33.74
CA PHE A 606 13.83 36.90 -34.13
C PHE A 606 13.36 35.94 -33.02
N ALA A 607 12.61 36.41 -32.02
CA ALA A 607 12.14 35.55 -30.91
C ALA A 607 11.32 34.32 -31.38
N SER A 608 10.59 34.43 -32.49
CA SER A 608 9.87 33.31 -33.13
C SER A 608 10.82 32.23 -33.70
N GLU A 609 12.02 32.61 -34.13
CA GLU A 609 13.01 31.71 -34.74
C GLU A 609 13.90 30.98 -33.70
N ILE A 610 13.94 31.45 -32.45
CA ILE A 610 14.63 30.80 -31.31
C ILE A 610 13.89 29.49 -30.90
N GLY A 611 12.59 29.41 -31.21
CA GLY A 611 11.74 28.25 -30.97
C GLY A 611 11.12 28.20 -29.57
N SER A 612 9.86 27.75 -29.50
CA SER A 612 9.04 27.72 -28.28
C SER A 612 9.68 26.95 -27.12
N GLN A 613 10.35 25.82 -27.39
CA GLN A 613 11.01 25.00 -26.36
C GLN A 613 12.13 25.76 -25.64
N THR A 614 12.94 26.51 -26.38
CA THR A 614 14.09 27.25 -25.86
C THR A 614 13.63 28.42 -25.00
N CYS A 615 12.60 29.15 -25.44
CA CYS A 615 12.01 30.26 -24.70
C CYS A 615 11.34 29.78 -23.39
N ASN A 616 10.57 28.67 -23.44
CA ASN A 616 10.01 28.06 -22.24
C ASN A 616 11.08 27.54 -21.26
N SER A 617 12.19 27.00 -21.79
CA SER A 617 13.33 26.54 -20.96
C SER A 617 14.05 27.72 -20.30
N LEU A 618 14.21 28.84 -21.01
CA LEU A 618 14.79 30.07 -20.48
C LEU A 618 13.88 30.67 -19.39
N LEU A 619 12.57 30.69 -19.63
CA LEU A 619 11.56 31.15 -18.67
C LEU A 619 11.63 30.33 -17.37
N ALA A 620 11.61 28.99 -17.47
CA ALA A 620 11.73 28.11 -16.31
C ALA A 620 13.06 28.32 -15.55
N ALA A 621 14.18 28.44 -16.27
CA ALA A 621 15.50 28.63 -15.67
C ALA A 621 15.59 29.95 -14.89
N LEU A 622 15.19 31.06 -15.50
CA LEU A 622 15.19 32.38 -14.85
C LEU A 622 14.26 32.43 -13.64
N SER A 623 13.09 31.80 -13.72
CA SER A 623 12.14 31.71 -12.61
C SER A 623 12.67 30.87 -11.45
N SER A 624 13.32 29.74 -11.74
CA SER A 624 13.91 28.86 -10.73
C SER A 624 15.11 29.49 -10.00
N GLU A 625 15.91 30.30 -10.70
CA GLU A 625 17.05 31.03 -10.14
C GLU A 625 16.62 32.30 -9.37
N GLY A 626 15.34 32.66 -9.40
CA GLY A 626 14.79 33.83 -8.71
C GLY A 626 14.96 35.16 -9.43
N ASN A 627 15.37 35.17 -10.71
CA ASN A 627 15.53 36.37 -11.53
C ASN A 627 14.19 36.82 -12.13
N TYR A 628 13.26 37.24 -11.26
CA TYR A 628 11.86 37.54 -11.63
C TYR A 628 11.71 38.59 -12.73
N LYS A 629 12.49 39.68 -12.69
CA LYS A 629 12.38 40.78 -13.67
C LYS A 629 12.67 40.32 -15.09
N CYS A 630 13.72 39.52 -15.27
CA CYS A 630 14.09 38.95 -16.55
C CYS A 630 13.09 37.89 -17.01
N ALA A 631 12.61 37.03 -16.09
CA ALA A 631 11.59 36.03 -16.40
C ALA A 631 10.28 36.68 -16.91
N PHE A 632 9.83 37.76 -16.26
CA PHE A 632 8.64 38.50 -16.67
C PHE A 632 8.82 39.13 -18.06
N GLN A 633 10.01 39.67 -18.38
CA GLN A 633 10.30 40.21 -19.72
C GLN A 633 10.29 39.13 -20.81
N VAL A 634 10.80 37.93 -20.51
CA VAL A 634 10.71 36.79 -21.45
C VAL A 634 9.26 36.36 -21.64
N PHE A 635 8.47 36.28 -20.56
CA PHE A 635 7.05 35.95 -20.62
C PHE A 635 6.26 36.98 -21.44
N ASP A 636 6.46 38.28 -21.19
CA ASP A 636 5.77 39.36 -21.90
C ASP A 636 6.09 39.33 -23.39
N GLU A 637 7.37 39.14 -23.76
CA GLU A 637 7.80 39.02 -25.16
C GLU A 637 7.21 37.76 -25.85
N MET A 638 7.11 36.65 -25.11
CA MET A 638 6.46 35.42 -25.61
C MET A 638 4.96 35.63 -25.83
N ASN A 639 4.29 36.34 -24.93
CA ASN A 639 2.86 36.60 -24.99
C ASN A 639 2.50 37.60 -26.11
N HIS A 640 3.28 38.69 -26.25
CA HIS A 640 3.09 39.69 -27.30
C HIS A 640 3.22 39.12 -28.72
N ARG A 641 4.02 38.07 -28.89
CA ARG A 641 4.31 37.44 -30.19
C ARG A 641 3.60 36.11 -30.44
N GLY A 642 2.77 35.65 -29.50
CA GLY A 642 2.05 34.38 -29.61
C GLY A 642 2.95 33.14 -29.62
N ILE A 643 4.08 33.15 -28.91
CA ILE A 643 4.94 31.98 -28.78
C ILE A 643 4.31 31.00 -27.78
N ARG A 644 4.01 29.77 -28.24
CA ARG A 644 3.33 28.74 -27.43
C ARG A 644 4.02 28.49 -26.09
N LEU A 645 3.26 28.65 -25.01
CA LEU A 645 3.66 28.33 -23.64
C LEU A 645 3.44 26.83 -23.36
N ASN A 646 4.30 26.25 -22.53
CA ASN A 646 4.13 24.88 -22.04
C ASN A 646 4.13 24.82 -20.51
N THR A 647 3.69 23.69 -19.96
CA THR A 647 3.55 23.51 -18.51
C THR A 647 4.85 23.75 -17.73
N LEU A 648 6.01 23.38 -18.29
CA LEU A 648 7.31 23.54 -17.63
C LEU A 648 7.72 25.02 -17.54
N GLY A 649 7.66 25.75 -18.65
CA GLY A 649 8.03 27.16 -18.72
C GLY A 649 7.05 28.03 -17.94
N PHE A 650 5.79 27.97 -18.32
CA PHE A 650 4.75 28.80 -17.72
C PHE A 650 4.45 28.40 -16.28
N GLY A 651 4.40 27.10 -15.96
CA GLY A 651 4.10 26.64 -14.60
C GLY A 651 5.16 27.00 -13.57
N VAL A 652 6.45 26.86 -13.90
CA VAL A 652 7.55 27.24 -13.00
C VAL A 652 7.60 28.75 -12.81
N PHE A 653 7.31 29.53 -13.86
CA PHE A 653 7.14 30.97 -13.75
C PHE A 653 5.94 31.34 -12.86
N LEU A 654 4.79 30.70 -13.06
CA LEU A 654 3.57 30.94 -12.31
C LEU A 654 3.73 30.58 -10.83
N TRP A 655 4.43 29.48 -10.51
CA TRP A 655 4.80 29.11 -9.14
C TRP A 655 5.51 30.25 -8.42
N ARG A 656 6.55 30.82 -9.05
CA ARG A 656 7.35 31.90 -8.46
C ARG A 656 6.58 33.22 -8.42
N PHE A 657 5.82 33.53 -9.47
CA PHE A 657 4.95 34.70 -9.56
C PHE A 657 3.88 34.68 -8.45
N CYS A 658 3.25 33.53 -8.24
CA CYS A 658 2.16 33.38 -7.29
C CYS A 658 2.60 33.61 -5.85
N GLY A 659 3.78 33.10 -5.47
CA GLY A 659 4.36 33.36 -4.15
C GLY A 659 4.48 34.86 -3.84
N PHE A 660 5.03 35.65 -4.77
CA PHE A 660 5.28 37.08 -4.55
C PHE A 660 4.04 37.96 -4.74
N ASN A 661 3.18 37.64 -5.71
CA ASN A 661 2.12 38.54 -6.17
C ASN A 661 0.72 38.15 -5.65
N GLY A 662 0.57 36.94 -5.11
CA GLY A 662 -0.70 36.45 -4.54
C GLY A 662 -1.65 35.83 -5.53
N LEU A 663 -2.72 35.22 -5.00
CA LEU A 663 -3.66 34.44 -5.79
C LEU A 663 -4.38 35.29 -6.84
N GLU A 664 -4.89 36.47 -6.47
CA GLU A 664 -5.72 37.31 -7.35
C GLU A 664 -4.99 37.72 -8.64
N LYS A 665 -3.76 38.22 -8.51
CA LYS A 665 -2.91 38.57 -9.67
C LYS A 665 -2.47 37.35 -10.47
N THR A 666 -2.37 36.19 -9.83
CA THR A 666 -2.03 34.93 -10.50
C THR A 666 -3.18 34.44 -11.37
N LEU A 667 -4.41 34.54 -10.86
CA LEU A 667 -5.62 34.19 -11.59
C LEU A 667 -5.85 35.13 -12.77
N SER A 668 -5.63 36.43 -12.60
CA SER A 668 -5.74 37.38 -13.72
C SER A 668 -4.74 37.06 -14.84
N LEU A 669 -3.51 36.69 -14.49
CA LEU A 669 -2.49 36.30 -15.46
C LEU A 669 -2.84 34.98 -16.16
N LEU A 670 -3.41 34.02 -15.43
CA LEU A 670 -3.88 32.75 -15.96
C LEU A 670 -5.03 32.96 -16.96
N ASP A 671 -5.97 33.87 -16.66
CA ASP A 671 -7.09 34.23 -17.52
C ASP A 671 -6.62 34.91 -18.82
N GLU A 672 -5.58 35.76 -18.76
CA GLU A 672 -4.98 36.37 -19.95
C GLU A 672 -4.31 35.34 -20.86
N VAL A 673 -3.57 34.38 -20.30
CA VAL A 673 -2.90 33.33 -21.09
C VAL A 673 -3.92 32.35 -21.70
N ARG A 674 -5.02 32.06 -20.99
CA ARG A 674 -6.09 31.17 -21.46
C ARG A 674 -6.83 31.74 -22.68
N LYS A 675 -6.84 33.06 -22.88
CA LYS A 675 -7.44 33.70 -24.07
C LYS A 675 -6.63 33.49 -25.36
N ILE A 676 -5.35 33.12 -25.26
CA ILE A 676 -4.42 33.10 -26.40
C ILE A 676 -4.17 31.67 -26.91
N ASP A 677 -3.59 30.77 -26.10
CA ASP A 677 -3.42 29.34 -26.42
C ASP A 677 -3.12 28.53 -25.14
N PHE A 678 -4.02 27.62 -24.75
CA PHE A 678 -3.90 26.78 -23.55
C PHE A 678 -3.59 25.30 -23.85
N SER A 679 -3.50 24.92 -25.13
CA SER A 679 -3.41 23.51 -25.57
C SER A 679 -2.13 22.77 -25.14
N GLY A 680 -1.09 23.50 -24.71
CA GLY A 680 0.22 22.95 -24.30
C GLY A 680 0.44 22.88 -22.78
N ILE A 681 -0.60 23.20 -22.00
CA ILE A 681 -0.51 23.43 -20.56
C ILE A 681 -1.39 22.40 -19.83
N ASN A 682 -0.78 21.64 -18.93
CA ASN A 682 -1.51 20.71 -18.06
C ASN A 682 -2.04 21.47 -16.83
N GLY A 683 -3.37 21.64 -16.78
CA GLY A 683 -4.06 22.36 -15.72
C GLY A 683 -3.88 21.76 -14.31
N SER A 684 -3.71 20.44 -14.20
CA SER A 684 -3.46 19.78 -12.90
C SER A 684 -2.07 20.09 -12.36
N LEU A 685 -1.04 20.01 -13.21
CA LEU A 685 0.32 20.36 -12.79
C LEU A 685 0.47 21.86 -12.51
N LEU A 686 -0.26 22.72 -13.22
CA LEU A 686 -0.36 24.14 -12.87
C LEU A 686 -0.99 24.35 -11.49
N ALA A 687 -2.05 23.63 -11.15
CA ALA A 687 -2.69 23.75 -9.85
C ALA A 687 -1.74 23.37 -8.72
N VAL A 688 -0.94 22.32 -8.88
CA VAL A 688 0.14 21.94 -7.95
C VAL A 688 1.13 23.09 -7.76
N LEU A 689 1.60 23.68 -8.85
CA LEU A 689 2.62 24.73 -8.85
C LEU A 689 2.12 26.05 -8.24
N VAL A 690 0.86 26.43 -8.49
CA VAL A 690 0.22 27.60 -7.87
C VAL A 690 0.10 27.43 -6.36
N VAL A 691 -0.42 26.27 -5.94
CA VAL A 691 -0.58 25.93 -4.52
C VAL A 691 0.77 25.86 -3.80
N GLN A 692 1.77 25.23 -4.40
CA GLN A 692 3.14 25.20 -3.88
C GLN A 692 3.74 26.61 -3.72
N GLY A 693 3.39 27.54 -4.62
CA GLY A 693 3.85 28.93 -4.57
C GLY A 693 3.30 29.66 -3.35
N LEU A 694 2.00 29.55 -3.13
CA LEU A 694 1.32 30.15 -1.98
C LEU A 694 1.79 29.54 -0.66
N CYS A 695 1.92 28.21 -0.60
CA CYS A 695 2.43 27.51 0.58
C CYS A 695 3.89 27.88 0.89
N SER A 696 4.75 28.04 -0.12
CA SER A 696 6.17 28.43 0.08
C SER A 696 6.37 29.81 0.69
N GLN A 697 5.35 30.67 0.64
CA GLN A 697 5.34 32.01 1.24
C GLN A 697 4.40 32.09 2.46
N SER A 698 4.02 30.94 3.03
CA SER A 698 3.12 30.82 4.20
C SER A 698 1.71 31.41 4.01
N ARG A 699 1.22 31.51 2.77
CA ARG A 699 -0.11 32.05 2.43
C ARG A 699 -1.15 30.93 2.28
N ILE A 700 -1.32 30.16 3.34
CA ILE A 700 -2.11 28.91 3.30
C ILE A 700 -3.60 29.17 3.05
N ALA A 701 -4.18 30.25 3.61
CA ALA A 701 -5.58 30.60 3.39
C ALA A 701 -5.89 30.86 1.90
N GLU A 702 -4.98 31.54 1.21
CA GLU A 702 -5.08 31.73 -0.24
C GLU A 702 -4.88 30.42 -1.00
N ALA A 703 -3.98 29.53 -0.55
CA ALA A 703 -3.80 28.21 -1.17
C ALA A 703 -5.08 27.35 -1.09
N VAL A 704 -5.81 27.43 0.03
CA VAL A 704 -7.11 26.75 0.19
C VAL A 704 -8.18 27.35 -0.72
N SER A 705 -8.25 28.68 -0.84
CA SER A 705 -9.18 29.37 -1.75
C SER A 705 -8.83 29.14 -3.23
N ALA A 706 -7.54 28.98 -3.54
CA ALA A 706 -7.06 28.72 -4.91
C ALA A 706 -7.68 27.46 -5.50
N PHE A 707 -7.98 26.44 -4.70
CA PHE A 707 -8.58 25.20 -5.21
C PHE A 707 -9.93 25.41 -5.89
N ASP A 708 -10.76 26.30 -5.37
CA ASP A 708 -12.10 26.54 -5.93
C ASP A 708 -11.98 27.43 -7.18
N GLU A 709 -11.12 28.45 -7.15
CA GLU A 709 -10.83 29.35 -8.28
C GLU A 709 -10.14 28.67 -9.48
N LEU A 710 -9.22 27.75 -9.21
CA LEU A 710 -8.53 26.96 -10.25
C LEU A 710 -9.48 25.95 -10.90
N ARG A 711 -10.44 25.41 -10.13
CA ARG A 711 -11.46 24.49 -10.65
C ARG A 711 -12.40 25.15 -11.64
N ILE A 712 -12.83 26.39 -11.38
CA ILE A 712 -13.63 27.19 -12.31
C ILE A 712 -12.89 27.36 -13.66
N ARG A 713 -11.56 27.35 -13.63
CA ARG A 713 -10.67 27.52 -14.79
C ARG A 713 -10.17 26.19 -15.35
N GLU A 714 -10.87 25.08 -15.12
CA GLU A 714 -10.53 23.72 -15.59
C GLU A 714 -9.14 23.20 -15.16
N CYS A 715 -8.46 23.89 -14.24
CA CYS A 715 -7.21 23.45 -13.65
C CYS A 715 -7.54 22.56 -12.44
N LYS A 716 -7.86 21.29 -12.69
CA LYS A 716 -8.28 20.32 -11.66
C LYS A 716 -7.11 19.99 -10.72
N PRO A 717 -7.12 20.44 -9.44
CA PRO A 717 -6.07 20.12 -8.49
C PRO A 717 -6.07 18.62 -8.21
N ASP A 718 -4.90 18.00 -8.32
CA ASP A 718 -4.73 16.56 -8.08
C ASP A 718 -4.33 16.27 -6.62
N PHE A 719 -4.10 15.00 -6.32
CA PHE A 719 -3.64 14.54 -5.01
C PHE A 719 -2.40 15.30 -4.49
N ILE A 720 -1.44 15.63 -5.37
CA ILE A 720 -0.20 16.30 -4.98
C ILE A 720 -0.50 17.71 -4.48
N ALA A 721 -1.41 18.43 -5.15
CA ALA A 721 -1.83 19.77 -4.73
C ALA A 721 -2.46 19.76 -3.32
N TYR A 722 -3.35 18.79 -3.03
CA TYR A 722 -3.94 18.66 -1.70
C TYR A 722 -2.93 18.22 -0.62
N SER A 723 -1.95 17.38 -0.98
CA SER A 723 -0.89 16.96 -0.05
C SER A 723 0.00 18.14 0.37
N ILE A 724 0.37 19.02 -0.57
CA ILE A 724 1.21 20.20 -0.28
C ILE A 724 0.51 21.14 0.72
N VAL A 725 -0.80 21.36 0.57
CA VAL A 725 -1.56 22.18 1.54
C VAL A 725 -1.68 21.48 2.88
N ALA A 726 -1.90 20.16 2.89
CA ALA A 726 -1.99 19.39 4.13
C ALA A 726 -0.68 19.41 4.93
N GLU A 727 0.47 19.27 4.26
CA GLU A 727 1.80 19.37 4.88
C GLU A 727 2.05 20.79 5.42
N ALA A 728 1.69 21.82 4.65
CA ALA A 728 1.78 23.20 5.11
C ALA A 728 0.89 23.49 6.34
N LEU A 729 -0.31 22.88 6.40
CA LEU A 729 -1.22 22.96 7.54
C LEU A 729 -0.75 22.12 8.74
N GLY A 730 -0.09 20.99 8.50
CA GLY A 730 0.50 20.14 9.54
C GLY A 730 1.49 20.88 10.43
N ASN A 731 2.23 21.84 9.84
CA ASN A 731 3.12 22.72 10.58
C ASN A 731 2.39 23.73 11.50
N MET A 732 1.07 23.94 11.34
CA MET A 732 0.26 24.88 12.15
C MET A 732 -0.57 24.22 13.27
N ARG A 733 -0.53 22.88 13.45
CA ARG A 733 -1.23 22.12 14.52
C ARG A 733 -2.75 22.36 14.68
N ASN A 734 -3.49 22.82 13.67
CA ASN A 734 -4.95 23.05 13.79
C ASN A 734 -5.78 21.86 13.28
N VAL A 735 -6.53 21.19 14.17
CA VAL A 735 -7.38 20.02 13.87
C VAL A 735 -8.53 20.35 12.92
N VAL A 736 -9.10 21.56 13.01
CA VAL A 736 -10.26 21.99 12.21
C VAL A 736 -9.92 22.11 10.73
N ASP A 737 -8.73 22.64 10.42
CA ASP A 737 -8.28 22.84 9.05
C ASP A 737 -7.89 21.51 8.38
N LYS A 738 -7.32 20.56 9.15
CA LYS A 738 -7.05 19.19 8.67
C LYS A 738 -8.34 18.42 8.35
N ASP A 739 -9.37 18.53 9.18
CA ASP A 739 -10.68 17.94 8.90
C ASP A 739 -11.31 18.52 7.62
N LEU A 740 -11.22 19.85 7.42
CA LEU A 740 -11.70 20.50 6.20
C LEU A 740 -10.98 19.95 4.95
N VAL A 741 -9.67 19.74 5.01
CA VAL A 741 -8.89 19.16 3.92
C VAL A 741 -9.30 17.70 3.67
N LEU A 742 -9.47 16.88 4.72
CA LEU A 742 -9.92 15.50 4.58
C LEU A 742 -11.36 15.40 4.04
N LYS A 743 -12.25 16.31 4.43
CA LYS A 743 -13.62 16.43 3.89
C LYS A 743 -13.61 16.87 2.43
N LYS A 744 -12.76 17.83 2.05
CA LYS A 744 -12.61 18.26 0.65
C LYS A 744 -11.98 17.14 -0.21
N LYS A 745 -10.97 16.40 0.27
CA LYS A 745 -10.42 15.20 -0.39
C LYS A 745 -11.51 14.16 -0.69
N ARG A 746 -12.35 13.85 0.31
CA ARG A 746 -13.49 12.93 0.18
C ARG A 746 -14.54 13.39 -0.83
N LYS A 747 -14.87 14.69 -0.86
CA LYS A 747 -15.83 15.27 -1.84
C LYS A 747 -15.35 15.18 -3.29
N LEU A 748 -14.06 14.92 -3.52
CA LEU A 748 -13.42 14.99 -4.83
C LEU A 748 -12.95 13.63 -5.35
N GLY A 749 -13.35 12.53 -4.71
CA GLY A 749 -12.96 11.18 -5.12
C GLY A 749 -11.49 10.85 -4.85
N VAL A 750 -10.80 11.62 -4.00
CA VAL A 750 -9.41 11.31 -3.61
C VAL A 750 -9.44 10.66 -2.23
N ALA A 751 -9.26 9.33 -2.18
CA ALA A 751 -9.20 8.58 -0.93
C ALA A 751 -8.00 9.06 -0.07
N PRO A 752 -8.21 9.52 1.18
CA PRO A 752 -7.10 9.90 2.04
C PRO A 752 -6.23 8.68 2.36
N ARG A 753 -4.91 8.86 2.38
CA ARG A 753 -3.97 7.74 2.60
C ARG A 753 -3.92 7.36 4.08
N ASN A 754 -3.46 6.15 4.40
CA ASN A 754 -3.33 5.66 5.78
C ASN A 754 -2.57 6.65 6.70
N ASN A 755 -1.48 7.26 6.20
CA ASN A 755 -0.71 8.25 6.96
C ASN A 755 -1.50 9.53 7.31
N ASP A 756 -2.43 9.97 6.44
CA ASP A 756 -3.24 11.17 6.68
C ASP A 756 -4.22 10.93 7.85
N TYR A 757 -4.82 9.74 7.93
CA TYR A 757 -5.69 9.34 9.03
C TYR A 757 -4.92 9.08 10.32
N LYS A 758 -3.73 8.49 10.21
CA LYS A 758 -2.82 8.26 11.34
C LYS A 758 -2.46 9.56 12.03
N GLU A 759 -1.94 10.54 11.29
CA GLU A 759 -1.59 11.86 11.85
C GLU A 759 -2.81 12.55 12.45
N TYR A 760 -3.95 12.52 11.75
CA TYR A 760 -5.16 13.17 12.24
C TYR A 760 -5.70 12.54 13.53
N ILE A 761 -5.69 11.21 13.66
CA ILE A 761 -6.10 10.54 14.90
C ILE A 761 -5.11 10.80 16.03
N PHE A 762 -3.79 10.82 15.76
CA PHE A 762 -2.80 11.18 16.78
C PHE A 762 -2.97 12.62 17.27
N ASP A 763 -3.30 13.55 16.39
CA ASP A 763 -3.63 14.93 16.76
C ASP A 763 -4.89 14.97 17.63
N LEU A 764 -5.95 14.26 17.26
CA LEU A 764 -7.18 14.16 18.07
C LEU A 764 -6.92 13.58 19.46
N ILE A 765 -6.08 12.54 19.56
CA ILE A 765 -5.69 11.95 20.84
C ILE A 765 -4.86 12.96 21.67
N SER A 766 -3.92 13.66 21.04
CA SER A 766 -3.04 14.65 21.69
C SER A 766 -3.83 15.83 22.24
N GLU A 767 -4.84 16.30 21.50
CA GLU A 767 -5.76 17.38 21.89
C GLU A 767 -6.88 16.90 22.84
N ARG A 768 -6.83 15.63 23.28
CA ARG A 768 -7.81 14.98 24.18
C ARG A 768 -9.24 14.91 23.62
N LEU A 769 -9.42 15.02 22.31
CA LEU A 769 -10.68 14.82 21.58
C LEU A 769 -10.92 13.31 21.31
N ILE A 770 -10.92 12.52 22.40
CA ILE A 770 -10.94 11.05 22.31
C ILE A 770 -12.26 10.55 21.69
N SER A 771 -13.39 11.24 21.88
CA SER A 771 -14.67 10.87 21.26
C SER A 771 -14.64 10.94 19.73
N GLU A 772 -13.99 11.96 19.17
CA GLU A 772 -13.85 12.11 17.72
C GLU A 772 -12.85 11.09 17.16
N ALA A 773 -11.73 10.87 17.87
CA ALA A 773 -10.77 9.82 17.54
C ALA A 773 -11.43 8.43 17.56
N LYS A 774 -12.33 8.20 18.53
CA LYS A 774 -13.11 6.98 18.69
C LYS A 774 -13.99 6.71 17.47
N ASP A 775 -14.81 7.69 17.10
CA ASP A 775 -15.76 7.56 15.99
C ASP A 775 -15.04 7.39 14.66
N LEU A 776 -13.97 8.17 14.45
CA LEU A 776 -13.14 8.04 13.25
C LEU A 776 -12.42 6.68 13.19
N GLY A 777 -11.79 6.25 14.29
CA GLY A 777 -11.14 4.95 14.38
C GLY A 777 -12.12 3.81 14.09
N LYS A 778 -13.36 3.90 14.59
CA LYS A 778 -14.41 2.91 14.33
C LYS A 778 -14.76 2.84 12.85
N VAL A 779 -14.92 3.99 12.20
CA VAL A 779 -15.21 4.07 10.76
C VAL A 779 -14.07 3.44 9.95
N ILE A 780 -12.81 3.72 10.30
CA ILE A 780 -11.62 3.20 9.61
C ILE A 780 -11.48 1.69 9.80
N ALA A 781 -11.58 1.20 11.04
CA ALA A 781 -11.51 -0.22 11.35
C ALA A 781 -12.61 -1.02 10.66
N SER A 782 -13.84 -0.50 10.69
CA SER A 782 -14.99 -1.17 10.07
C SER A 782 -14.88 -1.16 8.52
N GLY A 783 -14.28 -0.13 7.94
CA GLY A 783 -13.97 -0.07 6.50
C GLY A 783 -12.78 -0.91 6.05
N ASN A 784 -12.17 -1.70 6.95
CA ASN A 784 -11.01 -2.55 6.71
C ASN A 784 -9.77 -1.83 6.15
N PHE A 785 -9.66 -0.52 6.40
CA PHE A 785 -8.49 0.27 6.03
C PHE A 785 -7.27 -0.21 6.82
N PRO A 786 -6.07 -0.25 6.21
CA PRO A 786 -4.86 -0.58 6.94
C PRO A 786 -4.67 0.46 8.05
N MET A 787 -4.52 0.00 9.29
CA MET A 787 -4.08 0.83 10.41
C MET A 787 -2.73 0.31 10.88
N ASP A 788 -1.88 1.24 11.27
CA ASP A 788 -0.57 0.91 11.85
C ASP A 788 -0.72 0.45 13.30
N ASP A 789 0.22 -0.37 13.77
CA ASP A 789 0.17 -0.96 15.11
C ASP A 789 0.29 0.10 16.19
N ASP A 790 1.11 1.13 15.97
CA ASP A 790 1.26 2.27 16.88
C ASP A 790 -0.07 3.01 17.04
N LEU A 791 -0.80 3.20 15.93
CA LEU A 791 -2.07 3.89 15.92
C LEU A 791 -3.15 3.07 16.64
N LEU A 792 -3.21 1.77 16.37
CA LEU A 792 -4.13 0.84 17.03
C LEU A 792 -3.85 0.78 18.54
N ASN A 793 -2.59 0.64 18.95
CA ASN A 793 -2.22 0.61 20.37
C ASN A 793 -2.57 1.92 21.09
N ALA A 794 -2.35 3.08 20.44
CA ALA A 794 -2.73 4.39 20.96
C ALA A 794 -4.26 4.54 21.08
N LEU A 795 -5.01 4.15 20.05
CA LEU A 795 -6.47 4.14 20.06
C LEU A 795 -7.02 3.24 21.17
N ILE A 796 -6.55 1.99 21.28
CA ILE A 796 -7.00 1.06 22.33
C ILE A 796 -6.71 1.67 23.71
N GLY A 797 -5.49 2.18 23.92
CA GLY A 797 -5.10 2.83 25.18
C GLY A 797 -5.99 4.02 25.53
N SER A 798 -6.19 4.96 24.60
CA SER A 798 -6.97 6.18 24.85
C SER A 798 -8.48 5.92 24.92
N VAL A 799 -9.03 5.09 24.03
CA VAL A 799 -10.47 4.78 23.98
C VAL A 799 -10.88 3.90 25.15
N SER A 800 -9.99 3.04 25.66
CA SER A 800 -10.31 2.16 26.79
C SER A 800 -10.85 2.92 28.00
N ALA A 801 -10.42 4.16 28.24
CA ALA A 801 -10.88 5.00 29.35
C ALA A 801 -12.33 5.49 29.22
N ILE A 802 -12.87 5.55 27.99
CA ILE A 802 -14.21 6.07 27.71
C ILE A 802 -15.17 4.94 27.33
N ASP A 803 -14.71 4.03 26.46
CA ASP A 803 -15.52 2.98 25.84
C ASP A 803 -14.72 1.66 25.80
N PRO A 804 -14.72 0.89 26.90
CA PRO A 804 -13.95 -0.35 26.99
C PRO A 804 -14.37 -1.40 25.96
N ILE A 805 -15.66 -1.43 25.58
CA ILE A 805 -16.19 -2.39 24.61
C ILE A 805 -15.63 -2.10 23.21
N LEU A 806 -15.61 -0.84 22.80
CA LEU A 806 -15.04 -0.48 21.51
C LEU A 806 -13.50 -0.63 21.50
N ALA A 807 -12.83 -0.44 22.63
CA ALA A 807 -11.40 -0.76 22.75
C ALA A 807 -11.13 -2.27 22.53
N ILE A 808 -12.01 -3.15 23.03
CA ILE A 808 -11.96 -4.59 22.73
C ILE A 808 -12.19 -4.86 21.23
N PHE A 809 -13.10 -4.12 20.59
CA PHE A 809 -13.28 -4.21 19.13
C PHE A 809 -11.99 -3.88 18.36
N PHE A 810 -11.29 -2.81 18.72
CA PHE A 810 -10.00 -2.47 18.10
C PHE A 810 -8.91 -3.51 18.39
N LEU A 811 -8.88 -4.06 19.59
CA LEU A 811 -7.99 -5.16 19.94
C LEU A 811 -8.26 -6.40 19.09
N ASN A 812 -9.53 -6.79 18.95
CA ASN A 812 -9.93 -7.91 18.11
C ASN A 812 -9.55 -7.68 16.65
N PHE A 813 -9.80 -6.47 16.12
CA PHE A 813 -9.39 -6.08 14.77
C PHE A 813 -7.88 -6.22 14.56
N MET A 814 -7.07 -5.81 15.56
CA MET A 814 -5.62 -5.97 15.52
C MET A 814 -5.21 -7.45 15.50
N LEU A 815 -5.80 -8.25 16.39
CA LEU A 815 -5.50 -9.67 16.50
C LEU A 815 -5.92 -10.43 15.24
N ASP A 816 -7.09 -10.15 14.66
CA ASP A 816 -7.60 -10.84 13.47
C ASP A 816 -6.68 -10.68 12.25
N ARG A 817 -5.80 -9.66 12.24
CA ARG A 817 -4.75 -9.42 11.23
C ARG A 817 -3.38 -10.00 11.60
N GLU A 818 -3.32 -10.92 12.55
CA GLU A 818 -2.08 -11.56 13.04
C GLU A 818 -1.06 -10.59 13.65
N ARG A 819 -1.53 -9.45 14.16
CA ARG A 819 -0.66 -8.46 14.82
C ARG A 819 -0.83 -8.52 16.34
N SER A 820 0.24 -8.18 17.07
CA SER A 820 0.28 -8.28 18.53
C SER A 820 0.16 -6.91 19.20
N PRO A 821 -0.80 -6.72 20.13
CA PRO A 821 -0.85 -5.50 20.93
C PRO A 821 0.41 -5.35 21.77
N ASN A 822 0.74 -4.13 22.21
CA ASN A 822 1.84 -3.97 23.15
C ASN A 822 1.37 -4.28 24.59
N LEU A 823 2.32 -4.65 25.47
CA LEU A 823 2.02 -5.03 26.85
C LEU A 823 1.36 -3.90 27.64
N VAL A 824 1.73 -2.65 27.36
CA VAL A 824 1.17 -1.45 28.00
C VAL A 824 -0.32 -1.31 27.68
N THR A 825 -0.71 -1.48 26.42
CA THR A 825 -2.09 -1.41 25.92
C THR A 825 -2.94 -2.51 26.54
N VAL A 826 -2.42 -3.74 26.61
CA VAL A 826 -3.12 -4.85 27.30
C VAL A 826 -3.29 -4.56 28.79
N ALA A 827 -2.25 -4.02 29.45
CA ALA A 827 -2.32 -3.66 30.86
C ALA A 827 -3.31 -2.52 31.14
N SER A 828 -3.31 -1.47 30.32
CA SER A 828 -4.26 -0.35 30.43
C SER A 828 -5.70 -0.81 30.24
N LEU A 829 -5.97 -1.59 29.18
CA LEU A 829 -7.30 -2.12 28.91
C LEU A 829 -7.78 -3.02 30.06
N SER A 830 -6.91 -3.93 30.53
CA SER A 830 -7.23 -4.84 31.64
C SER A 830 -7.54 -4.08 32.93
N ALA A 831 -6.75 -3.06 33.27
CA ALA A 831 -6.98 -2.22 34.45
C ALA A 831 -8.34 -1.52 34.40
N ILE A 832 -8.74 -1.01 33.22
CA ILE A 832 -10.00 -0.29 33.05
C ILE A 832 -11.20 -1.25 33.05
N LEU A 833 -11.08 -2.43 32.43
CA LEU A 833 -12.10 -3.48 32.49
C LEU A 833 -12.34 -3.94 33.93
N CYS A 834 -11.27 -4.14 34.72
CA CYS A 834 -11.40 -4.44 36.15
C CYS A 834 -12.12 -3.31 36.91
N LYS A 835 -11.76 -2.05 36.67
CA LYS A 835 -12.39 -0.89 37.32
C LYS A 835 -13.89 -0.78 37.01
N HIS A 836 -14.31 -1.18 35.81
CA HIS A 836 -15.72 -1.17 35.40
C HIS A 836 -16.47 -2.47 35.68
N GLY A 837 -15.86 -3.46 36.34
CA GLY A 837 -16.49 -4.75 36.65
C GLY A 837 -16.80 -5.60 35.41
N LYS A 838 -16.11 -5.35 34.30
CA LYS A 838 -16.29 -6.01 33.00
C LYS A 838 -15.44 -7.27 32.89
N LEU A 839 -15.76 -8.23 33.75
CA LEU A 839 -14.90 -9.38 34.04
C LEU A 839 -15.02 -10.49 32.99
N ASP A 840 -16.20 -10.67 32.41
CA ASP A 840 -16.41 -11.68 31.37
C ASP A 840 -15.67 -11.25 30.09
N GLU A 841 -15.72 -9.96 29.75
CA GLU A 841 -14.98 -9.38 28.64
C GLU A 841 -13.46 -9.48 28.83
N LEU A 842 -12.97 -9.32 30.07
CA LEU A 842 -11.55 -9.51 30.41
C LEU A 842 -11.11 -10.97 30.16
N LEU A 843 -11.95 -11.94 30.50
CA LEU A 843 -11.67 -13.36 30.27
C LEU A 843 -11.66 -13.70 28.77
N GLU A 844 -12.58 -13.14 27.98
CA GLU A 844 -12.60 -13.29 26.53
C GLU A 844 -11.31 -12.75 25.89
N VAL A 845 -10.88 -11.56 26.32
CA VAL A 845 -9.60 -10.96 25.86
C VAL A 845 -8.44 -11.89 26.18
N PHE A 846 -8.36 -12.43 27.40
CA PHE A 846 -7.31 -13.36 27.79
C PHE A 846 -7.32 -14.65 26.95
N GLN A 847 -8.49 -15.27 26.76
CA GLN A 847 -8.61 -16.50 25.98
C GLN A 847 -8.17 -16.27 24.53
N LYS A 848 -8.57 -15.14 23.94
CA LYS A 848 -8.20 -14.81 22.56
C LYS A 848 -6.70 -14.53 22.43
N LEU A 849 -6.08 -13.79 23.34
CA LEU A 849 -4.62 -13.60 23.39
C LEU A 849 -3.88 -14.93 23.61
N SER A 850 -4.40 -15.79 24.49
CA SER A 850 -3.83 -17.11 24.80
C SER A 850 -3.90 -18.09 23.63
N SER A 851 -4.97 -18.03 22.82
CA SER A 851 -5.12 -18.85 21.61
C SER A 851 -4.09 -18.54 20.52
N ARG A 852 -3.53 -17.32 20.55
CA ARG A 852 -2.51 -16.85 19.62
C ARG A 852 -1.08 -16.89 20.18
N ASN A 853 -0.85 -17.59 21.29
CA ASN A 853 0.46 -17.69 21.96
C ASN A 853 1.09 -16.32 22.28
N TYR A 854 0.28 -15.31 22.61
CA TYR A 854 0.78 -13.96 22.94
C TYR A 854 1.67 -13.95 24.20
N PHE A 855 1.27 -14.72 25.22
CA PHE A 855 2.01 -14.85 26.46
C PHE A 855 3.17 -15.82 26.27
N THR A 856 4.39 -15.29 26.20
CA THR A 856 5.62 -16.06 25.94
C THR A 856 6.51 -16.18 27.17
N ASP A 857 6.29 -15.36 28.20
CA ASP A 857 7.13 -15.26 29.39
C ASP A 857 6.31 -15.15 30.70
N THR A 858 6.99 -15.39 31.83
CA THR A 858 6.38 -15.31 33.17
C THR A 858 5.83 -13.91 33.47
N HIS A 859 6.45 -12.84 32.98
CA HIS A 859 6.02 -11.48 33.24
C HIS A 859 4.65 -11.17 32.64
N SER A 860 4.42 -11.54 31.38
CA SER A 860 3.16 -11.33 30.68
C SER A 860 2.01 -12.15 31.30
N TYR A 861 2.28 -13.35 31.78
CA TYR A 861 1.33 -14.16 32.57
C TYR A 861 1.02 -13.51 33.93
N ASN A 862 2.03 -13.03 34.66
CA ASN A 862 1.86 -12.39 35.97
C ASN A 862 0.98 -11.14 35.91
N ILE A 863 1.06 -10.38 34.82
CA ILE A 863 0.19 -9.23 34.59
C ILE A 863 -1.28 -9.66 34.56
N MET A 864 -1.62 -10.72 33.83
CA MET A 864 -2.99 -11.22 33.76
C MET A 864 -3.47 -11.80 35.10
N VAL A 865 -2.63 -12.60 35.77
CA VAL A 865 -2.92 -13.13 37.11
C VAL A 865 -3.21 -11.98 38.07
N SER A 866 -2.40 -10.91 38.05
CA SER A 866 -2.61 -9.73 38.89
C SER A 866 -3.98 -9.07 38.67
N PHE A 867 -4.41 -8.92 37.41
CA PHE A 867 -5.69 -8.30 37.09
C PHE A 867 -6.88 -9.16 37.52
N LEU A 868 -6.84 -10.47 37.25
CA LEU A 868 -7.90 -11.39 37.69
C LEU A 868 -7.99 -11.48 39.22
N CYS A 869 -6.85 -11.49 39.90
CA CYS A 869 -6.76 -11.42 41.37
C CYS A 869 -7.38 -10.12 41.92
N LYS A 870 -7.07 -8.96 41.33
CA LYS A 870 -7.67 -7.67 41.73
C LYS A 870 -9.17 -7.60 41.48
N ALA A 871 -9.67 -8.36 40.53
CA ALA A 871 -11.09 -8.49 40.20
C ALA A 871 -11.85 -9.51 41.08
N GLY A 872 -11.20 -10.20 42.02
CA GLY A 872 -11.81 -11.25 42.84
C GLY A 872 -12.06 -12.57 42.10
N LYS A 873 -11.58 -12.70 40.85
CA LYS A 873 -11.75 -13.90 40.00
C LYS A 873 -10.63 -14.90 40.24
N VAL A 874 -10.51 -15.34 41.49
CA VAL A 874 -9.39 -16.18 41.98
C VAL A 874 -9.31 -17.53 41.27
N ARG A 875 -10.47 -18.12 40.94
CA ARG A 875 -10.54 -19.42 40.24
C ARG A 875 -9.95 -19.31 38.83
N GLU A 876 -10.32 -18.27 38.11
CA GLU A 876 -9.87 -18.00 36.76
C GLU A 876 -8.38 -17.62 36.76
N ALA A 877 -7.93 -16.84 37.75
CA ALA A 877 -6.51 -16.55 37.94
C ALA A 877 -5.67 -17.83 38.16
N TYR A 878 -6.20 -18.80 38.91
CA TYR A 878 -5.55 -20.11 39.09
C TYR A 878 -5.49 -20.91 37.78
N GLU A 879 -6.54 -20.82 36.94
CA GLU A 879 -6.54 -21.41 35.60
C GLU A 879 -5.45 -20.82 34.70
N VAL A 880 -5.20 -19.52 34.79
CA VAL A 880 -4.08 -18.86 34.08
C VAL A 880 -2.73 -19.41 34.54
N LEU A 881 -2.53 -19.58 35.85
CA LEU A 881 -1.29 -20.17 36.39
C LEU A 881 -1.12 -21.63 35.94
N ARG A 882 -2.22 -22.36 35.72
CA ARG A 882 -2.19 -23.72 35.16
C ARG A 882 -1.89 -23.74 33.67
N ASP A 883 -2.43 -22.80 32.88
CA ASP A 883 -2.12 -22.64 31.46
C ASP A 883 -0.65 -22.28 31.24
N MET A 884 -0.12 -21.35 32.06
CA MET A 884 1.28 -20.97 32.09
C MET A 884 2.21 -22.19 32.17
N ARG A 885 1.92 -23.12 33.09
CA ARG A 885 2.66 -24.38 33.24
C ARG A 885 2.52 -25.31 32.04
N ARG A 886 1.31 -25.48 31.49
CA ARG A 886 1.08 -26.34 30.32
C ARG A 886 1.87 -25.87 29.10
N LYS A 887 2.05 -24.57 28.95
CA LYS A 887 2.80 -23.94 27.86
C LYS A 887 4.31 -23.82 28.12
N GLY A 888 4.80 -24.35 29.24
CA GLY A 888 6.23 -24.43 29.55
C GLY A 888 6.82 -23.21 30.25
N ALA A 889 6.00 -22.23 30.66
CA ALA A 889 6.44 -21.13 31.52
C ALA A 889 6.36 -21.55 32.99
N VAL A 890 7.40 -21.25 33.78
CA VAL A 890 7.52 -21.65 35.19
C VAL A 890 6.97 -20.53 36.08
N PRO A 891 5.90 -20.77 36.86
CA PRO A 891 5.38 -19.79 37.82
C PRO A 891 6.47 -19.39 38.82
N ASP A 892 6.57 -18.11 39.13
CA ASP A 892 7.56 -17.58 40.06
C ASP A 892 6.90 -17.20 41.40
N ILE A 893 7.72 -16.70 42.34
CA ILE A 893 7.25 -16.28 43.66
C ILE A 893 6.16 -15.20 43.53
N GLN A 894 6.27 -14.31 42.55
CA GLN A 894 5.28 -13.27 42.31
C GLN A 894 3.94 -13.87 41.82
N SER A 895 3.96 -14.87 40.93
CA SER A 895 2.75 -15.58 40.49
C SER A 895 1.96 -16.15 41.69
N TYR A 896 2.67 -16.80 42.62
CA TYR A 896 2.06 -17.40 43.81
C TYR A 896 1.60 -16.34 44.82
N ASN A 897 2.39 -15.31 45.10
CA ASN A 897 2.02 -14.24 46.02
C ASN A 897 0.74 -13.53 45.58
N LEU A 898 0.60 -13.23 44.28
CA LEU A 898 -0.62 -12.61 43.73
C LEU A 898 -1.87 -13.45 43.98
N LEU A 899 -1.79 -14.77 43.84
CA LEU A 899 -2.91 -15.69 44.08
C LEU A 899 -3.16 -15.91 45.58
N LEU A 900 -2.12 -16.05 46.38
CA LEU A 900 -2.23 -16.19 47.84
C LEU A 900 -2.91 -14.95 48.44
N GLU A 901 -2.48 -13.75 48.07
CA GLU A 901 -3.08 -12.50 48.54
C GLU A 901 -4.56 -12.43 48.15
N ALA A 902 -4.90 -12.79 46.91
CA ALA A 902 -6.28 -12.81 46.44
C ALA A 902 -7.13 -13.87 47.15
N CYS A 903 -6.60 -15.08 47.37
CA CYS A 903 -7.28 -16.11 48.16
C CYS A 903 -7.55 -15.61 49.59
N CYS A 904 -6.56 -14.98 50.23
CA CYS A 904 -6.70 -14.45 51.58
C CYS A 904 -7.73 -13.31 51.65
N ARG A 905 -7.79 -12.44 50.62
CA ARG A 905 -8.74 -11.33 50.54
C ARG A 905 -10.19 -11.80 50.35
N GLU A 906 -10.40 -12.89 49.62
CA GLU A 906 -11.73 -13.49 49.36
C GLU A 906 -12.10 -14.58 50.39
N ASP A 907 -11.44 -14.63 51.55
CA ASP A 907 -11.68 -15.60 52.64
C ASP A 907 -11.51 -17.07 52.24
N LEU A 908 -10.72 -17.35 51.20
CA LEU A 908 -10.41 -18.68 50.67
C LEU A 908 -9.15 -19.28 51.32
N LEU A 909 -9.12 -19.36 52.66
CA LEU A 909 -7.92 -19.81 53.39
C LEU A 909 -7.50 -21.26 53.07
N ARG A 910 -8.47 -22.18 52.90
CA ARG A 910 -8.18 -23.57 52.52
C ARG A 910 -7.51 -23.67 51.14
N PRO A 911 -8.02 -23.03 50.07
CA PRO A 911 -7.29 -22.89 48.81
C PRO A 911 -5.91 -22.23 48.96
N ALA A 912 -5.77 -21.19 49.78
CA ALA A 912 -4.47 -20.53 50.00
C ALA A 912 -3.42 -21.50 50.56
N LYS A 913 -3.77 -22.32 51.55
CA LYS A 913 -2.85 -23.35 52.10
C LYS A 913 -2.46 -24.41 51.06
N ARG A 914 -3.38 -24.81 50.18
CA ARG A 914 -3.03 -25.72 49.07
C ARG A 914 -2.08 -25.07 48.07
N LEU A 915 -2.28 -23.80 47.76
CA LEU A 915 -1.40 -23.01 46.90
C LEU A 915 0.01 -22.86 47.51
N TRP A 916 0.08 -22.71 48.83
CA TRP A 916 1.34 -22.72 49.58
C TRP A 916 2.07 -24.05 49.42
N ASP A 917 1.41 -25.18 49.69
CA ASP A 917 2.03 -26.50 49.51
C ASP A 917 2.47 -26.74 48.05
N GLU A 918 1.64 -26.30 47.10
CA GLU A 918 1.94 -26.35 45.66
C GLU A 918 3.20 -25.55 45.31
N MET A 919 3.40 -24.38 45.90
CA MET A 919 4.58 -23.54 45.68
C MET A 919 5.88 -24.29 46.03
N PHE A 920 5.93 -24.99 47.17
CA PHE A 920 7.12 -25.76 47.57
C PHE A 920 7.33 -27.01 46.74
N THR A 921 6.26 -27.72 46.36
CA THR A 921 6.38 -28.91 45.48
C THR A 921 6.94 -28.57 44.10
N ASN A 922 6.73 -27.33 43.64
CA ASN A 922 7.29 -26.82 42.38
C ASN A 922 8.69 -26.20 42.54
N GLY A 923 9.30 -26.29 43.73
CA GLY A 923 10.66 -25.79 43.98
C GLY A 923 10.76 -24.27 44.12
N CYS A 924 9.65 -23.56 44.35
CA CYS A 924 9.65 -22.13 44.62
C CYS A 924 9.74 -21.88 46.14
N PRO A 925 10.83 -21.29 46.67
CA PRO A 925 10.92 -20.95 48.08
C PRO A 925 10.09 -19.70 48.39
N GLY A 926 9.28 -19.74 49.46
CA GLY A 926 8.54 -18.57 49.96
C GLY A 926 9.47 -17.42 50.36
N ASN A 927 9.10 -16.19 50.02
CA ASN A 927 9.81 -14.98 50.48
C ASN A 927 9.08 -14.34 51.68
N LEU A 928 9.64 -13.26 52.23
CA LEU A 928 9.04 -12.51 53.35
C LEU A 928 7.56 -12.17 53.11
N GLU A 929 7.23 -11.72 51.89
CA GLU A 929 5.86 -11.38 51.51
C GLU A 929 4.94 -12.62 51.53
N THR A 930 5.40 -13.77 50.99
CA THR A 930 4.61 -15.03 51.01
C THR A 930 4.25 -15.43 52.43
N TYR A 931 5.21 -15.39 53.37
CA TYR A 931 4.97 -15.71 54.79
C TYR A 931 4.00 -14.70 55.43
N ASN A 932 4.21 -13.40 55.18
CA ASN A 932 3.37 -12.36 55.76
C ASN A 932 1.90 -12.48 55.34
N ILE A 933 1.62 -12.78 54.06
CA ILE A 933 0.25 -12.97 53.56
C ILE A 933 -0.50 -14.02 54.38
N LEU A 934 0.11 -15.20 54.58
CA LEU A 934 -0.55 -16.29 55.32
C LEU A 934 -0.56 -16.08 56.82
N ILE A 935 0.54 -15.59 57.41
CA ILE A 935 0.61 -15.31 58.84
C ILE A 935 -0.45 -14.29 59.22
N GLN A 936 -0.61 -13.23 58.44
CA GLN A 936 -1.63 -12.22 58.68
C GLN A 936 -3.03 -12.84 58.62
N LYS A 937 -3.36 -13.56 57.54
CA LYS A 937 -4.70 -14.14 57.38
C LYS A 937 -5.02 -15.21 58.43
N CYS A 938 -4.08 -16.10 58.76
CA CYS A 938 -4.26 -17.09 59.83
C CYS A 938 -4.47 -16.41 61.20
N SER A 939 -3.78 -15.30 61.47
CA SER A 939 -3.97 -14.53 62.70
C SER A 939 -5.34 -13.86 62.77
N GLU A 940 -5.89 -13.41 61.64
CA GLU A 940 -7.22 -12.80 61.56
C GLU A 940 -8.36 -13.83 61.70
N GLU A 941 -8.21 -15.02 61.13
CA GLU A 941 -9.19 -16.13 61.19
C GLU A 941 -9.13 -16.94 62.49
N SER A 942 -8.37 -16.48 63.49
CA SER A 942 -8.15 -17.17 64.78
C SER A 942 -7.49 -18.57 64.68
N GLU A 943 -6.82 -18.88 63.56
CA GLU A 943 -6.01 -20.10 63.41
C GLU A 943 -4.56 -19.84 63.86
N ILE A 944 -4.41 -19.48 65.13
CA ILE A 944 -3.12 -18.98 65.66
C ILE A 944 -2.00 -20.03 65.66
N GLU A 945 -2.35 -21.32 65.84
CA GLU A 945 -1.38 -22.41 65.80
C GLU A 945 -0.66 -22.44 64.45
N ASP A 946 -1.41 -22.25 63.36
CA ASP A 946 -0.88 -22.26 62.00
C ASP A 946 -0.01 -21.03 61.74
N ALA A 947 -0.43 -19.85 62.21
CA ALA A 947 0.38 -18.62 62.14
C ALA A 947 1.71 -18.78 62.91
N CYS A 948 1.69 -19.38 64.11
CA CYS A 948 2.88 -19.66 64.89
C CYS A 948 3.78 -20.70 64.21
N ARG A 949 3.22 -21.76 63.60
CA ARG A 949 4.00 -22.74 62.82
C ARG A 949 4.71 -22.06 61.64
N LEU A 950 4.01 -21.22 60.89
CA LEU A 950 4.57 -20.46 59.77
C LEU A 950 5.67 -19.48 60.23
N PHE A 951 5.48 -18.81 61.37
CA PHE A 951 6.50 -17.94 61.96
C PHE A 951 7.78 -18.69 62.37
N HIS A 952 7.66 -19.89 62.93
CA HIS A 952 8.83 -20.71 63.26
C HIS A 952 9.52 -21.24 61.99
N ASP A 953 8.77 -21.74 61.01
CA ASP A 953 9.31 -22.20 59.72
C ASP A 953 10.05 -21.07 58.97
N MET A 954 9.53 -19.83 59.04
CA MET A 954 10.17 -18.64 58.48
C MET A 954 11.56 -18.40 59.08
N ILE A 955 11.68 -18.50 60.42
CA ILE A 955 12.95 -18.33 61.13
C ILE A 955 13.91 -19.48 60.83
N GLU A 956 13.44 -20.72 60.82
CA GLU A 956 14.26 -21.91 60.52
C GLU A 956 14.84 -21.87 59.10
N LYS A 957 14.08 -21.35 58.14
CA LYS A 957 14.53 -21.16 56.75
C LYS A 957 15.36 -19.88 56.55
N GLY A 958 15.61 -19.11 57.59
CA GLY A 958 16.46 -17.92 57.54
C GLY A 958 15.79 -16.69 56.91
N VAL A 959 14.47 -16.68 56.77
CA VAL A 959 13.72 -15.49 56.33
C VAL A 959 13.52 -14.58 57.55
N VAL A 960 14.06 -13.36 57.49
CA VAL A 960 14.05 -12.44 58.63
C VAL A 960 12.66 -11.81 58.82
N PRO A 961 11.99 -11.99 59.98
CA PRO A 961 10.68 -11.38 60.25
C PRO A 961 10.71 -9.86 60.26
N ASP A 962 9.68 -9.21 59.72
CA ASP A 962 9.54 -7.76 59.68
C ASP A 962 8.45 -7.26 60.64
N SER A 963 8.17 -5.95 60.59
CA SER A 963 7.19 -5.33 61.48
C SER A 963 5.79 -5.89 61.24
N ILE A 964 5.45 -6.27 60.00
CA ILE A 964 4.16 -6.84 59.64
C ILE A 964 4.05 -8.25 60.22
N THR A 965 5.11 -9.07 60.10
CA THR A 965 5.15 -10.42 60.66
C THR A 965 4.88 -10.40 62.17
N TYR A 966 5.68 -9.64 62.92
CA TYR A 966 5.55 -9.60 64.37
C TYR A 966 4.21 -9.03 64.82
N THR A 967 3.76 -7.95 64.19
CA THR A 967 2.47 -7.33 64.54
C THR A 967 1.31 -8.29 64.32
N SER A 968 1.34 -9.05 63.22
CA SER A 968 0.30 -10.02 62.87
C SER A 968 0.24 -11.17 63.88
N VAL A 969 1.38 -11.80 64.17
CA VAL A 969 1.46 -12.91 65.14
C VAL A 969 1.07 -12.44 66.54
N LEU A 970 1.57 -11.28 66.99
CA LEU A 970 1.24 -10.74 68.31
C LEU A 970 -0.24 -10.39 68.43
N LYS A 971 -0.85 -9.82 67.39
CA LYS A 971 -2.29 -9.56 67.35
C LYS A 971 -3.08 -10.86 67.50
N GLY A 972 -2.75 -11.89 66.72
CA GLY A 972 -3.42 -13.20 66.79
C GLY A 972 -3.24 -13.89 68.15
N LEU A 973 -2.05 -13.83 68.75
CA LEU A 973 -1.79 -14.40 70.08
C LEU A 973 -2.55 -13.67 71.19
N CYS A 974 -2.66 -12.34 71.12
CA CYS A 974 -3.50 -11.58 72.06
C CYS A 974 -4.97 -12.00 71.96
N GLN A 975 -5.52 -12.11 70.75
CA GLN A 975 -6.90 -12.54 70.50
C GLN A 975 -7.15 -13.98 70.97
N ALA A 976 -6.16 -14.86 70.80
CA ALA A 976 -6.21 -16.24 71.29
C ALA A 976 -5.97 -16.38 72.81
N LYS A 977 -5.75 -15.26 73.51
CA LYS A 977 -5.51 -15.19 74.96
C LYS A 977 -4.24 -15.92 75.44
N ASP A 978 -3.27 -16.14 74.56
CA ASP A 978 -1.97 -16.73 74.91
C ASP A 978 -0.94 -15.62 75.20
N LEU A 979 -1.03 -15.06 76.40
CA LEU A 979 -0.14 -13.99 76.87
C LEU A 979 1.33 -14.44 76.97
N LYS A 980 1.57 -15.71 77.31
CA LYS A 980 2.93 -16.20 77.51
C LYS A 980 3.69 -16.20 76.19
N MET A 981 3.10 -16.81 75.17
CA MET A 981 3.69 -16.85 73.83
C MET A 981 3.80 -15.46 73.20
N SER A 982 2.85 -14.57 73.43
CA SER A 982 2.92 -13.20 72.88
C SER A 982 4.10 -12.41 73.45
N LEU A 983 4.36 -12.51 74.75
CA LEU A 983 5.54 -11.89 75.38
C LEU A 983 6.85 -12.53 74.88
N GLU A 984 6.89 -13.85 74.69
CA GLU A 984 8.05 -14.54 74.13
C GLU A 984 8.35 -14.08 72.69
N VAL A 985 7.34 -13.97 71.82
CA VAL A 985 7.50 -13.48 70.45
C VAL A 985 7.97 -12.02 70.42
N PHE A 986 7.44 -11.16 71.30
CA PHE A 986 7.92 -9.77 71.40
C PHE A 986 9.37 -9.70 71.88
N SER A 987 9.78 -10.57 72.80
CA SER A 987 11.18 -10.67 73.24
C SER A 987 12.12 -11.05 72.09
N LYS A 988 11.69 -11.96 71.20
CA LYS A 988 12.43 -12.31 69.98
C LYS A 988 12.59 -11.09 69.05
N CYS A 989 11.53 -10.28 68.91
CA CYS A 989 11.59 -9.02 68.15
C CYS A 989 12.63 -8.04 68.72
N ALA A 990 12.66 -7.87 70.05
CA ALA A 990 13.62 -7.01 70.74
C ALA A 990 15.07 -7.50 70.61
N ILE A 991 15.30 -8.82 70.59
CA ILE A 991 16.62 -9.41 70.37
C ILE A 991 17.08 -9.21 68.92
N GLN A 992 16.15 -9.25 67.96
CA GLN A 992 16.47 -9.08 66.55
C GLN A 992 16.87 -7.64 66.22
N ASP A 993 16.03 -6.66 66.57
CA ASP A 993 16.27 -5.24 66.29
C ASP A 993 15.48 -4.35 67.26
N GLN A 994 16.19 -3.48 67.98
CA GLN A 994 15.62 -2.55 68.95
C GLN A 994 14.67 -1.51 68.30
N THR A 995 14.95 -1.10 67.07
CA THR A 995 14.13 -0.12 66.33
C THR A 995 12.84 -0.75 65.82
N LEU A 996 12.90 -2.01 65.38
CA LEU A 996 11.75 -2.82 65.01
C LEU A 996 10.85 -3.10 66.21
N ALA A 997 11.44 -3.49 67.34
CA ALA A 997 10.67 -3.71 68.57
C ALA A 997 9.93 -2.46 69.02
N ARG A 998 10.53 -1.27 68.83
CA ARG A 998 9.86 0.01 69.09
C ARG A 998 8.65 0.25 68.18
N SER A 999 8.74 -0.05 66.88
CA SER A 999 7.60 0.13 65.96
C SER A 999 6.45 -0.84 66.28
N VAL A 1000 6.77 -2.08 66.65
CA VAL A 1000 5.80 -3.13 66.98
C VAL A 1000 5.17 -2.92 68.36
N LEU A 1001 5.90 -2.35 69.33
CA LEU A 1001 5.44 -2.18 70.72
C LEU A 1001 4.14 -1.40 70.83
N CYS A 1002 3.97 -0.31 70.06
CA CYS A 1002 2.74 0.47 70.05
C CYS A 1002 1.51 -0.39 69.72
N THR A 1003 1.60 -1.17 68.64
CA THR A 1003 0.50 -2.02 68.19
C THR A 1003 0.27 -3.19 69.14
N PHE A 1004 1.35 -3.75 69.71
CA PHE A 1004 1.24 -4.83 70.69
C PHE A 1004 0.53 -4.37 71.97
N ILE A 1005 0.90 -3.22 72.52
CA ILE A 1005 0.24 -2.62 73.70
C ILE A 1005 -1.25 -2.36 73.42
N LEU A 1006 -1.57 -1.78 72.27
CA LEU A 1006 -2.97 -1.56 71.88
C LEU A 1006 -3.76 -2.87 71.83
N ASN A 1007 -3.18 -3.94 71.27
CA ASN A 1007 -3.83 -5.24 71.19
C ASN A 1007 -3.98 -5.91 72.58
N LEU A 1008 -2.98 -5.83 73.45
CA LEU A 1008 -3.08 -6.30 74.84
C LEU A 1008 -4.20 -5.58 75.60
N CYS A 1009 -4.29 -4.26 75.43
CA CYS A 1009 -5.32 -3.43 76.03
C CYS A 1009 -6.73 -3.81 75.56
N LYS A 1010 -6.94 -4.00 74.25
CA LYS A 1010 -8.23 -4.42 73.67
C LYS A 1010 -8.75 -5.73 74.26
N GLU A 1011 -7.85 -6.67 74.55
CA GLU A 1011 -8.19 -7.98 75.13
C GLU A 1011 -8.27 -7.97 76.67
N GLY A 1012 -8.10 -6.81 77.31
CA GLY A 1012 -8.25 -6.62 78.75
C GLY A 1012 -6.98 -6.85 79.59
N TYR A 1013 -5.82 -7.09 78.96
CA TYR A 1013 -4.54 -7.32 79.64
C TYR A 1013 -3.84 -6.02 80.04
N LEU A 1014 -4.50 -5.19 80.87
CA LEU A 1014 -3.99 -3.87 81.28
C LEU A 1014 -2.74 -3.95 82.15
N VAL A 1015 -2.69 -4.88 83.12
CA VAL A 1015 -1.54 -5.04 84.02
C VAL A 1015 -0.30 -5.56 83.27
N PRO A 1016 -0.39 -6.62 82.43
CA PRO A 1016 0.74 -7.04 81.59
C PRO A 1016 1.23 -5.96 80.63
N ALA A 1017 0.32 -5.18 80.02
CA ALA A 1017 0.69 -4.05 79.16
C ALA A 1017 1.46 -2.98 79.94
N MET A 1018 1.01 -2.67 81.16
CA MET A 1018 1.70 -1.75 82.07
C MET A 1018 3.09 -2.26 82.46
N GLU A 1019 3.21 -3.54 82.83
CA GLU A 1019 4.49 -4.17 83.19
C GLU A 1019 5.48 -4.19 82.02
N LEU A 1020 4.98 -4.51 80.81
CA LEU A 1020 5.80 -4.49 79.60
C LEU A 1020 6.38 -3.10 79.34
N LEU A 1021 5.56 -2.04 79.43
CA LEU A 1021 6.04 -0.67 79.29
C LEU A 1021 6.97 -0.23 80.43
N ARG A 1022 6.74 -0.71 81.67
CA ARG A 1022 7.64 -0.46 82.81
C ARG A 1022 9.01 -1.13 82.64
N GLY A 1023 9.07 -2.24 81.90
CA GLY A 1023 10.29 -2.97 81.56
C GLY A 1023 11.11 -2.37 80.42
N GLN A 1024 10.55 -1.41 79.66
CA GLN A 1024 11.27 -0.69 78.60
C GLN A 1024 11.97 0.58 79.14
N SER A 1025 13.02 1.06 78.46
CA SER A 1025 13.73 2.28 78.85
C SER A 1025 12.81 3.51 78.77
N THR A 1026 12.82 4.40 79.78
CA THR A 1026 12.04 5.65 79.82
C THR A 1026 12.62 6.77 78.95
N ASP A 1027 13.08 6.42 77.76
CA ASP A 1027 13.56 7.34 76.73
C ASP A 1027 12.38 7.89 75.92
N THR A 1028 12.45 9.15 75.49
CA THR A 1028 11.38 9.82 74.71
C THR A 1028 11.06 9.10 73.40
N ALA A 1029 11.95 8.18 73.00
CA ALA A 1029 11.71 7.19 71.97
C ALA A 1029 10.35 6.46 72.10
N PHE A 1030 9.95 6.02 73.29
CA PHE A 1030 8.75 5.19 73.47
C PHE A 1030 7.48 6.00 73.77
N LEU A 1031 7.52 7.32 73.57
CA LEU A 1031 6.45 8.26 73.88
C LEU A 1031 5.09 7.81 73.33
N ASP A 1032 5.05 7.35 72.08
CA ASP A 1032 3.81 6.91 71.42
C ASP A 1032 3.17 5.69 72.10
N SER A 1033 3.98 4.71 72.54
CA SER A 1033 3.48 3.51 73.20
C SER A 1033 2.87 3.84 74.58
N HIS A 1034 3.53 4.73 75.34
CA HIS A 1034 3.03 5.22 76.62
C HIS A 1034 1.76 6.07 76.46
N LEU A 1035 1.70 6.91 75.41
CA LEU A 1035 0.54 7.73 75.10
C LEU A 1035 -0.68 6.89 74.70
N ILE A 1036 -0.50 5.88 73.86
CA ILE A 1036 -1.58 4.96 73.44
C ILE A 1036 -2.16 4.24 74.65
N PHE A 1037 -1.31 3.76 75.57
CA PHE A 1037 -1.76 3.10 76.80
C PHE A 1037 -2.60 4.04 77.68
N LEU A 1038 -2.12 5.27 77.90
CA LEU A 1038 -2.84 6.27 78.70
C LEU A 1038 -4.17 6.70 78.07
N LYS A 1039 -4.19 6.89 76.74
CA LYS A 1039 -5.43 7.18 75.99
C LYS A 1039 -6.44 6.03 76.14
N PHE A 1040 -5.98 4.79 76.02
CA PHE A 1040 -6.84 3.62 76.18
C PHE A 1040 -7.41 3.50 77.61
N LEU A 1041 -6.59 3.72 78.64
CA LEU A 1041 -7.07 3.70 80.03
C LEU A 1041 -8.10 4.80 80.30
N ALA A 1042 -7.94 5.98 79.69
CA ALA A 1042 -8.94 7.05 79.77
C ALA A 1042 -10.26 6.62 79.13
N ASP A 1043 -10.20 6.04 77.91
CA ASP A 1043 -11.38 5.57 77.19
C ASP A 1043 -12.08 4.39 77.89
N ALA A 1044 -11.34 3.55 78.61
CA ALA A 1044 -11.86 2.43 79.40
C ALA A 1044 -12.35 2.84 80.82
N GLU A 1045 -12.32 4.14 81.16
CA GLU A 1045 -12.66 4.70 82.48
C GLU A 1045 -11.80 4.21 83.67
N GLU A 1046 -10.65 3.58 83.40
CA GLU A 1046 -9.69 3.09 84.40
C GLU A 1046 -8.73 4.21 84.88
N ILE A 1047 -9.31 5.32 85.34
CA ILE A 1047 -8.58 6.56 85.68
C ILE A 1047 -7.57 6.34 86.82
N ASN A 1048 -7.90 5.50 87.80
CA ASN A 1048 -7.03 5.24 88.94
C ASN A 1048 -5.70 4.58 88.50
N LEU A 1049 -5.78 3.62 87.56
CA LEU A 1049 -4.61 2.95 87.00
C LEU A 1049 -3.77 3.91 86.14
N ALA A 1050 -4.43 4.80 85.39
CA ALA A 1050 -3.75 5.83 84.62
C ALA A 1050 -2.98 6.82 85.51
N VAL A 1051 -3.54 7.20 86.66
CA VAL A 1051 -2.87 8.08 87.64
C VAL A 1051 -1.68 7.39 88.31
N GLU A 1052 -1.82 6.12 88.69
CA GLU A 1052 -0.70 5.34 89.22
C GLU A 1052 0.45 5.27 88.20
N TYR A 1053 0.10 5.03 86.94
CA TYR A 1053 1.07 4.94 85.87
C TYR A 1053 1.78 6.26 85.59
N LEU A 1054 1.05 7.39 85.54
CA LEU A 1054 1.62 8.73 85.38
C LEU A 1054 2.56 9.11 86.54
N LYS A 1055 2.20 8.79 87.79
CA LYS A 1055 3.07 9.00 88.97
C LYS A 1055 4.37 8.20 88.85
N TRP A 1056 4.30 6.98 88.33
CA TRP A 1056 5.49 6.18 88.04
C TRP A 1056 6.39 6.82 86.96
N ILE A 1057 5.81 7.30 85.85
CA ILE A 1057 6.58 8.00 84.80
C ILE A 1057 7.23 9.27 85.36
N GLN A 1058 6.48 10.07 86.13
CA GLN A 1058 6.98 11.29 86.76
C GLN A 1058 8.22 11.03 87.64
N GLY A 1059 8.20 9.94 88.41
CA GLY A 1059 9.31 9.54 89.28
C GLY A 1059 10.52 8.97 88.54
N LYS A 1060 10.36 8.50 87.29
CA LYS A 1060 11.44 7.88 86.51
C LYS A 1060 12.05 8.80 85.45
N SER A 1061 11.24 9.58 84.73
CA SER A 1061 11.68 10.48 83.65
C SER A 1061 10.81 11.74 83.59
N PRO A 1062 11.28 12.87 84.16
CA PRO A 1062 10.55 14.14 84.12
C PRO A 1062 10.32 14.67 82.70
N LEU A 1063 11.26 14.41 81.78
CA LEU A 1063 11.18 14.83 80.37
C LEU A 1063 10.06 14.09 79.61
N MET A 1064 9.94 12.78 79.80
CA MET A 1064 8.87 11.97 79.20
C MET A 1064 7.51 12.37 79.76
N HIS A 1065 7.44 12.59 81.07
CA HIS A 1065 6.22 13.07 81.72
C HIS A 1065 5.75 14.42 81.16
N GLN A 1066 6.68 15.36 80.92
CA GLN A 1066 6.36 16.66 80.31
C GLN A 1066 5.88 16.53 78.86
N ALA A 1067 6.52 15.68 78.05
CA ALA A 1067 6.11 15.41 76.68
C ALA A 1067 4.72 14.77 76.59
N LEU A 1068 4.45 13.74 77.41
CA LEU A 1068 3.12 13.10 77.47
C LEU A 1068 2.04 14.09 77.92
N SER A 1069 2.33 14.93 78.90
CA SER A 1069 1.38 15.93 79.41
C SER A 1069 0.98 16.94 78.32
N ASN A 1070 1.94 17.38 77.51
CA ASN A 1070 1.68 18.30 76.39
C ASN A 1070 0.86 17.64 75.28
N GLU A 1071 1.12 16.37 74.96
CA GLU A 1071 0.44 15.65 73.88
C GLU A 1071 -1.00 15.23 74.27
N ILE A 1072 -1.23 14.90 75.54
CA ILE A 1072 -2.57 14.70 76.11
C ILE A 1072 -3.38 16.00 76.01
N LEU A 1073 -2.77 17.16 76.33
CA LEU A 1073 -3.40 18.47 76.18
C LEU A 1073 -3.78 18.76 74.72
N ALA A 1074 -2.88 18.50 73.77
CA ALA A 1074 -3.15 18.65 72.33
C ALA A 1074 -4.26 17.71 71.82
N SER A 1075 -4.37 16.51 72.41
CA SER A 1075 -5.40 15.52 72.06
C SER A 1075 -6.81 15.92 72.51
N ILE A 1076 -6.94 16.75 73.55
CA ILE A 1076 -8.23 17.31 74.01
C ILE A 1076 -8.81 18.30 72.99
N SER A 1077 -7.94 19.09 72.34
CA SER A 1077 -8.36 20.08 71.35
C SER A 1077 -8.78 19.48 69.99
N SER A 1078 -8.45 18.23 69.72
CA SER A 1078 -8.61 17.57 68.40
C SER A 1078 -9.60 16.39 68.39
N SER A 1079 -10.06 15.89 69.55
CA SER A 1079 -10.93 14.70 69.65
C SER A 1079 -12.42 15.01 69.49
N SER A 1080 -13.16 14.09 68.87
CA SER A 1080 -14.63 14.15 68.71
C SER A 1080 -15.43 13.68 69.94
N LYS A 1081 -14.78 13.06 70.94
CA LYS A 1081 -15.35 12.64 72.23
C LYS A 1081 -14.42 13.07 73.37
N PRO A 1082 -14.49 14.32 73.87
CA PRO A 1082 -13.50 14.85 74.81
C PRO A 1082 -13.66 14.32 76.25
N ASP A 1083 -14.82 13.81 76.66
CA ASP A 1083 -15.14 13.54 78.07
C ASP A 1083 -14.17 12.62 78.84
N PRO A 1084 -13.68 11.47 78.31
CA PRO A 1084 -12.81 10.57 79.08
C PRO A 1084 -11.39 11.10 79.24
N ILE A 1085 -10.83 11.68 78.16
CA ILE A 1085 -9.49 12.31 78.16
C ILE A 1085 -9.51 13.60 79.01
N PHE A 1086 -10.62 14.35 78.98
CA PHE A 1086 -10.82 15.53 79.81
C PHE A 1086 -10.92 15.17 81.30
N LYS A 1087 -11.64 14.09 81.67
CA LYS A 1087 -11.64 13.55 83.04
C LYS A 1087 -10.23 13.15 83.50
N LEU A 1088 -9.45 12.47 82.65
CA LEU A 1088 -8.06 12.13 82.95
C LEU A 1088 -7.22 13.40 83.21
N PHE A 1089 -7.41 14.44 82.40
CA PHE A 1089 -6.71 15.73 82.55
C PHE A 1089 -7.12 16.51 83.82
N GLN A 1090 -8.40 16.52 84.19
CA GLN A 1090 -8.86 17.09 85.47
C GLN A 1090 -8.21 16.40 86.66
N VAL A 1091 -8.16 15.06 86.65
CA VAL A 1091 -7.53 14.28 87.73
C VAL A 1091 -6.00 14.47 87.75
N MET A 1092 -5.36 14.73 86.60
CA MET A 1092 -3.95 15.15 86.53
C MET A 1092 -3.73 16.53 87.19
N GLN A 1093 -4.64 17.50 87.01
CA GLN A 1093 -4.56 18.80 87.69
C GLN A 1093 -4.73 18.65 89.20
N ASP A 1094 -5.72 17.88 89.65
CA ASP A 1094 -6.02 17.67 91.08
C ASP A 1094 -4.88 16.97 91.83
N ASN A 1095 -4.13 16.08 91.15
CA ASN A 1095 -2.98 15.38 91.70
C ASN A 1095 -1.63 16.12 91.53
N ARG A 1096 -1.62 17.38 91.04
CA ARG A 1096 -0.39 18.17 90.73
C ARG A 1096 0.56 17.47 89.74
N LEU A 1097 0.01 16.75 88.76
CA LEU A 1097 0.76 16.03 87.72
C LEU A 1097 0.90 16.85 86.42
N THR A 1098 0.67 18.17 86.44
CA THR A 1098 0.80 19.05 85.27
C THR A 1098 1.99 20.01 85.43
N CYS A 1099 2.78 20.18 84.36
CA CYS A 1099 3.90 21.13 84.33
C CYS A 1099 3.48 22.44 83.65
N ASN A 1100 3.36 23.51 84.44
CA ASN A 1100 3.31 24.94 84.08
C ASN A 1100 2.01 25.58 83.55
N GLU A 1101 1.98 26.91 83.77
CA GLU A 1101 0.87 27.83 84.05
C GLU A 1101 -0.15 28.10 82.93
N LEU A 1102 -0.13 27.38 81.81
CA LEU A 1102 -1.11 27.56 80.71
C LEU A 1102 -2.48 26.92 80.98
N GLY A 1103 -2.58 26.02 81.96
CA GLY A 1103 -3.85 25.41 82.36
C GLY A 1103 -4.87 26.37 82.99
N LYS A 1104 -4.45 27.58 83.40
CA LYS A 1104 -5.35 28.59 83.98
C LYS A 1104 -6.15 29.38 82.95
N GLU A 1105 -5.75 29.42 81.67
CA GLU A 1105 -6.46 30.21 80.64
C GLU A 1105 -7.59 29.44 79.93
N MET A 1106 -7.58 28.10 79.94
CA MET A 1106 -8.67 27.30 79.35
C MET A 1106 -9.79 26.94 80.33
N ALA A 1107 -9.60 27.13 81.65
CA ALA A 1107 -10.65 26.87 82.65
C ALA A 1107 -11.77 27.95 82.69
N TYR A 1108 -11.71 28.95 81.80
CA TYR A 1108 -12.67 30.07 81.72
C TYR A 1108 -13.41 30.18 80.38
N ARG A 1109 -13.36 29.14 79.52
CA ARG A 1109 -14.17 29.07 78.29
C ARG A 1109 -15.06 27.84 78.25
#